data_AF-A0A9D0TIE0-F1
#
_entry.id   AF-A0A9D0TIE0-F1
#
_cell.length_a   1.000
_cell.length_b   1.000
_cell.length_c   1.000
_cell.angle_alpha   90.00
_cell.angle_beta   90.00
_cell.angle_gamma   90.00
#
_symmetry.space_group_name_H-M   'P 1'
#
loop_
_entity.id
_entity.type
_entity.pdbx_description
1 polymer ?
#
loop_
_entity_poly.entity_id
_entity_poly.type
_entity_poly.pdbx_seq_one_letter_code
_entity_poly.pdbx_strand_id
1 'polypeptide(L)'
;MPVFNPFQKSAVAIAIATSLALTACGGNGNSDDPDDPDDPADPTATNRTVSGIAAKGIIQKGLVTAVELNVDGTDAKTVGTTTTDNEGKYQLKLNSNYLGGPIKVTVSSQPGTTMICDVHSAACDYGKPFTPSTGFSLDAVLPPVAKSATINAQVTPLTHMAASRAIASGKVTKDSVNDANSEVSQLVGVNILAVPPADITKGKAGASDNELTYAAFVAGAGKLALEDAGGLNGGLEKLAATFEDGKFDSSDGIKIQALLDAAESEAANSKIKTTRLTAQVNTVESQLGTDGSYDPKPNKNTGSDVDTAKQLVGQARLWVDSLIQLEQPLQAFGGDVELASEAFDSNASVLVEFFTDVTTQISSYFDGMSSQKILANNGKHQIEITSATQQLLGSIEATAIDNNGLAVTLPATTFSNGVTLAMTVTTTVPVGAADNTPFNLSALDLHIVASVENAKAKLEVNPLAFRSTLNASVTIDPSSDAYPEPDIANADLQGKIILSNKDSGITFTGDSQIKVVKLNNAQQDGVPVSVEYAKLDGNIEASDGRHLQGMVEINIDNAATFDTFAFLNHEAEIYANSFEPGDIFGVVEIAAARQFPNLTSASWDRFSNQLFLSNEQGTTFLPADSALIALAEAEIKKQFPGALSVQVDYFGYFNEGTSYNAQVIFGDFETAQNFVKAEVTAVVDLSLTELPDSHAVLTAKRVGLETGEATFTFTHDNRSLSATINNLSSDRALGTVIFSNPAGAALTIKLVEDQLSGKLEVNGNPVGQIEQTDNGLAIIRYADGTLESLQ
;
A
#
# COMPACT_ATOMS: atom_id res chain seq x y z
N MET A 1 -39.29 9.07 -27.57
CA MET A 1 -38.57 8.31 -26.53
C MET A 1 -38.21 9.31 -25.43
N PRO A 2 -37.76 8.86 -24.25
CA PRO A 2 -36.71 9.58 -23.54
C PRO A 2 -35.79 8.54 -22.88
N VAL A 3 -34.85 7.97 -23.62
CA VAL A 3 -33.95 6.91 -23.08
C VAL A 3 -32.48 7.34 -23.13
N PHE A 4 -32.15 8.47 -23.77
CA PHE A 4 -30.74 8.84 -24.01
C PHE A 4 -30.23 10.06 -23.25
N ASN A 5 -31.10 10.82 -22.55
CA ASN A 5 -30.75 12.17 -22.08
C ASN A 5 -29.89 12.22 -20.78
N PRO A 6 -30.10 11.39 -19.73
CA PRO A 6 -29.30 11.52 -18.50
C PRO A 6 -27.98 10.72 -18.49
N PHE A 7 -27.87 9.65 -19.29
CA PHE A 7 -26.70 8.76 -19.29
C PHE A 7 -25.51 9.33 -20.05
N GLN A 8 -25.75 10.06 -21.16
CA GLN A 8 -24.69 10.57 -22.04
C GLN A 8 -23.88 11.70 -21.37
N LYS A 9 -24.56 12.61 -20.66
CA LYS A 9 -23.92 13.69 -19.90
C LYS A 9 -23.07 13.17 -18.75
N SER A 10 -23.56 12.13 -18.09
CA SER A 10 -22.99 11.69 -16.82
C SER A 10 -21.86 10.65 -17.00
N ALA A 11 -21.93 9.74 -17.97
CA ALA A 11 -20.87 8.73 -18.17
C ALA A 11 -19.57 9.32 -18.73
N VAL A 12 -19.64 10.32 -19.63
CA VAL A 12 -18.45 10.96 -20.21
C VAL A 12 -17.79 11.94 -19.22
N ALA A 13 -18.58 12.67 -18.42
CA ALA A 13 -18.06 13.58 -17.39
C ALA A 13 -17.40 12.81 -16.21
N ILE A 14 -17.92 11.64 -15.83
CA ILE A 14 -17.38 10.82 -14.72
C ILE A 14 -16.07 10.12 -15.11
N ALA A 15 -15.90 9.71 -16.37
CA ALA A 15 -14.64 9.13 -16.86
C ALA A 15 -13.42 10.04 -16.66
N ILE A 16 -13.66 11.36 -16.48
CA ILE A 16 -12.65 12.42 -16.52
C ILE A 16 -12.60 13.21 -15.20
N ALA A 17 -13.70 13.32 -14.44
CA ALA A 17 -13.68 13.94 -13.10
C ALA A 17 -12.77 13.21 -12.09
N THR A 18 -12.40 11.96 -12.37
CA THR A 18 -11.48 11.14 -11.55
C THR A 18 -10.01 11.56 -11.63
N SER A 19 -9.60 12.44 -12.56
CA SER A 19 -8.20 12.81 -12.79
C SER A 19 -7.71 14.07 -12.06
N LEU A 20 -8.59 14.83 -11.39
CA LEU A 20 -8.29 16.19 -10.89
C LEU A 20 -7.89 16.28 -9.39
N ALA A 21 -7.64 15.16 -8.71
CA ALA A 21 -7.53 15.12 -7.24
C ALA A 21 -6.11 15.29 -6.63
N LEU A 22 -5.08 15.66 -7.40
CA LEU A 22 -3.70 15.78 -6.86
C LEU A 22 -3.02 17.11 -7.21
N THR A 23 -3.26 18.18 -6.46
CA THR A 23 -2.40 19.39 -6.50
C THR A 23 -2.30 20.09 -5.15
N ALA A 24 -1.26 19.82 -4.35
CA ALA A 24 -0.81 20.74 -3.30
C ALA A 24 0.62 20.43 -2.78
N CYS A 25 1.43 21.48 -2.70
CA CYS A 25 2.69 21.63 -1.92
C CYS A 25 4.02 21.42 -2.68
N GLY A 26 4.66 22.52 -3.08
CA GLY A 26 6.07 22.53 -3.51
C GLY A 26 6.66 23.94 -3.66
N GLY A 27 7.87 24.15 -3.12
CA GLY A 27 8.62 25.42 -3.16
C GLY A 27 10.14 25.22 -3.32
N ASN A 28 10.73 26.03 -4.22
CA ASN A 28 12.07 26.11 -4.86
C ASN A 28 13.42 25.91 -4.12
N GLY A 29 14.44 25.40 -4.87
CA GLY A 29 15.82 25.98 -4.92
C GLY A 29 17.06 25.12 -5.35
N ASN A 30 17.46 25.19 -6.65
CA ASN A 30 18.77 25.16 -7.38
C ASN A 30 20.04 24.29 -7.02
N SER A 31 20.69 23.76 -8.06
CA SER A 31 21.70 22.64 -8.19
C SER A 31 23.18 23.03 -8.48
N ASP A 32 24.12 22.03 -8.44
CA ASP A 32 25.25 21.80 -9.40
C ASP A 32 25.99 20.41 -9.24
N ASP A 33 26.37 19.82 -10.40
CA ASP A 33 26.97 18.52 -10.89
C ASP A 33 28.37 18.04 -10.34
N PRO A 34 29.09 16.97 -10.84
CA PRO A 34 28.80 15.69 -11.57
C PRO A 34 29.65 14.41 -11.17
N ASP A 35 29.40 13.27 -11.86
CA ASP A 35 30.32 12.20 -12.37
C ASP A 35 30.65 10.86 -11.63
N ASP A 36 30.25 9.78 -12.33
CA ASP A 36 30.49 8.30 -12.33
C ASP A 36 31.96 7.91 -12.71
N PRO A 37 32.47 6.64 -12.95
CA PRO A 37 31.86 5.29 -13.04
C PRO A 37 32.66 4.01 -12.57
N ASP A 38 31.95 2.86 -12.52
CA ASP A 38 32.23 1.44 -12.92
C ASP A 38 33.59 0.74 -12.58
N ASP A 39 33.77 -0.59 -12.39
CA ASP A 39 33.20 -1.83 -12.98
C ASP A 39 33.75 -3.10 -12.19
N PRO A 40 33.47 -4.40 -12.50
CA PRO A 40 33.11 -5.43 -11.51
C PRO A 40 34.02 -6.69 -11.56
N ALA A 41 33.67 -7.80 -10.89
CA ALA A 41 34.13 -9.15 -11.26
C ALA A 41 33.24 -10.31 -10.76
N ASP A 42 33.06 -11.28 -11.65
CA ASP A 42 32.24 -12.51 -11.68
C ASP A 42 32.83 -13.74 -10.89
N PRO A 43 32.03 -14.68 -10.31
CA PRO A 43 32.53 -15.82 -9.52
C PRO A 43 32.29 -17.21 -10.16
N THR A 44 33.15 -18.22 -9.87
CA THR A 44 32.72 -19.63 -9.68
C THR A 44 33.83 -20.57 -9.14
N ALA A 45 33.73 -20.99 -7.87
CA ALA A 45 34.36 -22.21 -7.33
C ALA A 45 33.58 -22.71 -6.09
N THR A 46 33.08 -23.96 -6.11
CA THR A 46 32.34 -24.55 -4.98
C THR A 46 33.27 -25.06 -3.88
N ASN A 47 33.92 -24.14 -3.15
CA ASN A 47 34.74 -24.46 -1.99
C ASN A 47 33.90 -24.40 -0.71
N ARG A 48 33.99 -25.42 0.17
CA ARG A 48 33.48 -25.32 1.55
C ARG A 48 34.63 -24.98 2.48
N THR A 49 34.49 -23.91 3.25
CA THR A 49 35.55 -23.39 4.12
C THR A 49 35.03 -23.25 5.54
N VAL A 50 35.84 -23.67 6.51
CA VAL A 50 35.63 -23.42 7.94
C VAL A 50 36.70 -22.45 8.41
N SER A 51 36.31 -21.35 9.05
CA SER A 51 37.23 -20.34 9.57
C SER A 51 36.85 -19.87 10.96
N GLY A 52 37.82 -19.42 11.74
CA GLY A 52 37.56 -18.83 13.04
C GLY A 52 38.83 -18.52 13.80
N ILE A 53 38.64 -18.17 15.08
CA ILE A 53 39.70 -17.87 16.05
C ILE A 53 39.68 -18.94 17.12
N ALA A 54 40.87 -19.47 17.45
CA ALA A 54 41.08 -20.32 18.60
C ALA A 54 41.58 -19.49 19.79
N ALA A 55 40.78 -19.42 20.85
CA ALA A 55 41.08 -18.56 22.00
C ALA A 55 40.65 -19.16 23.34
N LYS A 56 41.62 -19.28 24.24
CA LYS A 56 41.47 -19.40 25.69
C LYS A 56 42.16 -18.22 26.38
N GLY A 57 43.36 -17.90 25.90
CA GLY A 57 43.68 -16.65 25.22
C GLY A 57 44.23 -16.99 23.83
N ILE A 58 44.74 -16.04 23.04
CA ILE A 58 45.08 -16.29 21.62
C ILE A 58 46.02 -17.50 21.46
N ILE A 59 45.53 -18.57 20.81
CA ILE A 59 46.26 -19.84 20.64
C ILE A 59 47.04 -19.77 19.33
N GLN A 60 48.37 -19.70 19.44
CA GLN A 60 49.28 -19.54 18.31
C GLN A 60 49.87 -20.89 17.91
N LYS A 61 49.87 -21.18 16.61
CA LYS A 61 50.42 -22.43 16.04
C LYS A 61 49.80 -23.69 16.63
N GLY A 62 48.54 -23.63 17.05
CA GLY A 62 47.74 -24.80 17.45
C GLY A 62 47.39 -25.63 16.21
N LEU A 63 47.36 -26.96 16.35
CA LEU A 63 46.90 -27.85 15.28
C LEU A 63 45.36 -27.84 15.27
N VAL A 64 44.78 -27.46 14.14
CA VAL A 64 43.32 -27.46 13.93
C VAL A 64 42.94 -28.66 13.08
N THR A 65 42.05 -29.51 13.58
CA THR A 65 41.56 -30.70 12.88
C THR A 65 40.05 -30.68 12.83
N ALA A 66 39.45 -30.84 11.64
CA ALA A 66 38.02 -31.06 11.49
C ALA A 66 37.73 -32.54 11.23
N VAL A 67 36.78 -33.08 11.97
CA VAL A 67 36.30 -34.46 11.88
C VAL A 67 34.79 -34.44 11.69
N GLU A 68 34.30 -35.18 10.70
CA GLU A 68 32.86 -35.45 10.57
C GLU A 68 32.44 -36.44 11.66
N LEU A 69 31.32 -36.17 12.34
CA LEU A 69 30.79 -37.01 13.41
C LEU A 69 29.72 -37.97 12.90
N ASN A 70 29.69 -39.17 13.47
CA ASN A 70 28.55 -40.08 13.37
C ASN A 70 27.39 -39.58 14.24
N VAL A 71 26.19 -40.13 14.02
CA VAL A 71 24.98 -39.78 14.81
C VAL A 71 25.14 -40.11 16.29
N ASP A 72 25.99 -41.07 16.66
CA ASP A 72 26.30 -41.42 18.05
C ASP A 72 27.39 -40.52 18.68
N GLY A 73 27.87 -39.50 17.95
CA GLY A 73 28.91 -38.58 18.42
C GLY A 73 30.33 -39.11 18.29
N THR A 74 30.54 -40.32 17.74
CA THR A 74 31.88 -40.84 17.47
C THR A 74 32.50 -40.23 16.21
N ASP A 75 33.83 -40.14 16.20
CA ASP A 75 34.59 -39.64 15.06
C ASP A 75 34.41 -40.56 13.84
N ALA A 76 33.89 -40.01 12.73
CA ALA A 76 33.74 -40.76 11.48
C ALA A 76 35.02 -40.67 10.64
N LYS A 77 35.37 -39.46 10.18
CA LYS A 77 36.53 -39.23 9.31
C LYS A 77 37.09 -37.82 9.48
N THR A 78 38.42 -37.68 9.38
CA THR A 78 39.06 -36.37 9.25
C THR A 78 38.76 -35.76 7.88
N VAL A 79 38.17 -34.57 7.91
CA VAL A 79 37.72 -33.82 6.72
C VAL A 79 38.55 -32.56 6.47
N GLY A 80 39.52 -32.26 7.33
CA GLY A 80 40.50 -31.21 7.08
C GLY A 80 41.46 -30.99 8.25
N THR A 81 42.64 -30.44 7.95
CA THR A 81 43.62 -30.00 8.96
C THR A 81 44.27 -28.67 8.57
N THR A 82 44.58 -27.81 9.54
CA THR A 82 45.36 -26.57 9.36
C THR A 82 46.05 -26.20 10.69
N THR A 83 46.70 -25.04 10.76
CA THR A 83 47.26 -24.50 12.01
C THR A 83 46.82 -23.07 12.23
N THR A 84 46.65 -22.66 13.48
CA THR A 84 46.36 -21.26 13.80
C THR A 84 47.57 -20.37 13.55
N ASP A 85 47.32 -19.13 13.16
CA ASP A 85 48.35 -18.10 13.00
C ASP A 85 48.68 -17.39 14.33
N ASN A 86 49.44 -16.29 14.28
CA ASN A 86 49.84 -15.53 15.47
C ASN A 86 48.69 -14.75 16.12
N GLU A 87 47.56 -14.60 15.43
CA GLU A 87 46.33 -13.97 15.91
C GLU A 87 45.30 -15.04 16.34
N GLY A 88 45.69 -16.31 16.31
CA GLY A 88 44.81 -17.44 16.62
C GLY A 88 43.81 -17.75 15.50
N LYS A 89 43.86 -17.04 14.38
CA LYS A 89 42.98 -17.26 13.24
C LYS A 89 43.39 -18.52 12.50
N TYR A 90 42.41 -19.22 11.96
CA TYR A 90 42.65 -20.33 11.06
C TYR A 90 41.61 -20.33 9.94
N GLN A 91 42.01 -20.92 8.82
CA GLN A 91 41.12 -21.23 7.72
C GLN A 91 41.43 -22.65 7.24
N LEU A 92 40.38 -23.43 7.09
CA LEU A 92 40.41 -24.83 6.71
C LEU A 92 39.48 -25.05 5.54
N LYS A 93 39.96 -25.73 4.50
CA LYS A 93 39.10 -26.23 3.41
C LYS A 93 38.67 -27.65 3.73
N LEU A 94 37.37 -27.93 3.65
CA LEU A 94 36.85 -29.29 3.79
C LEU A 94 37.21 -30.10 2.54
N ASN A 95 37.84 -31.25 2.75
CA ASN A 95 38.24 -32.15 1.67
C ASN A 95 37.06 -33.00 1.16
N SER A 96 37.32 -33.82 0.14
CA SER A 96 36.31 -34.69 -0.49
C SER A 96 35.75 -35.78 0.42
N ASN A 97 36.30 -35.98 1.63
CA ASN A 97 35.81 -36.99 2.58
C ASN A 97 34.58 -36.53 3.35
N TYR A 98 34.22 -35.25 3.30
CA TYR A 98 33.06 -34.72 4.01
C TYR A 98 31.74 -35.11 3.31
N LEU A 99 30.90 -35.87 4.01
CA LEU A 99 29.66 -36.42 3.46
C LEU A 99 28.40 -35.62 3.82
N GLY A 100 28.54 -34.57 4.63
CA GLY A 100 27.44 -33.66 4.97
C GLY A 100 26.84 -33.87 6.37
N GLY A 101 27.55 -34.53 7.28
CA GLY A 101 27.21 -34.64 8.70
C GLY A 101 27.70 -33.45 9.55
N PRO A 102 27.38 -33.42 10.85
CA PRO A 102 27.97 -32.47 11.80
C PRO A 102 29.49 -32.57 11.84
N ILE A 103 30.18 -31.47 12.13
CA ILE A 103 31.65 -31.40 12.14
C ILE A 103 32.12 -31.02 13.55
N LYS A 104 33.03 -31.80 14.12
CA LYS A 104 33.84 -31.42 15.27
C LYS A 104 35.13 -30.76 14.80
N VAL A 105 35.37 -29.52 15.22
CA VAL A 105 36.63 -28.81 15.00
C VAL A 105 37.40 -28.79 16.31
N THR A 106 38.58 -29.39 16.30
CA THR A 106 39.44 -29.53 17.47
C THR A 106 40.70 -28.70 17.29
N VAL A 107 41.06 -27.90 18.28
CA VAL A 107 42.37 -27.23 18.38
C VAL A 107 43.18 -27.92 19.47
N SER A 108 44.32 -28.52 19.09
CA SER A 108 45.20 -29.24 20.01
C SER A 108 46.62 -28.66 20.03
N SER A 109 47.33 -28.83 21.15
CA SER A 109 48.74 -28.46 21.25
C SER A 109 49.65 -29.37 20.42
N GLN A 110 50.62 -28.78 19.71
CA GLN A 110 51.72 -29.47 19.02
C GLN A 110 53.06 -28.81 19.40
N PRO A 111 54.24 -29.37 19.02
CA PRO A 111 55.52 -28.71 19.27
C PRO A 111 55.53 -27.27 18.72
N GLY A 112 55.73 -26.29 19.60
CA GLY A 112 55.75 -24.87 19.25
C GLY A 112 54.41 -24.14 19.38
N THR A 113 53.34 -24.81 19.83
CA THR A 113 52.09 -24.14 20.22
C THR A 113 52.32 -23.30 21.48
N THR A 114 51.84 -22.06 21.46
CA THR A 114 51.82 -21.14 22.60
C THR A 114 50.45 -20.50 22.74
N MET A 115 50.12 -20.00 23.92
CA MET A 115 48.91 -19.21 24.16
C MET A 115 49.28 -17.90 24.83
N ILE A 116 48.65 -16.80 24.42
CA ILE A 116 48.77 -15.54 25.15
C ILE A 116 47.89 -15.61 26.40
N CYS A 117 48.45 -15.37 27.58
CA CYS A 117 47.69 -15.34 28.83
C CYS A 117 46.77 -14.12 28.87
N ASP A 118 45.47 -14.34 28.84
CA ASP A 118 44.41 -13.32 28.92
C ASP A 118 43.70 -13.31 30.29
N VAL A 119 44.26 -14.02 31.27
CA VAL A 119 43.74 -14.09 32.64
C VAL A 119 44.72 -13.41 33.59
N HIS A 120 44.22 -12.58 34.50
CA HIS A 120 44.99 -12.07 35.62
C HIS A 120 45.10 -13.13 36.72
N SER A 121 46.09 -14.03 36.62
CA SER A 121 46.33 -15.10 37.59
C SER A 121 47.80 -15.23 37.97
N ALA A 122 48.10 -15.97 39.03
CA ALA A 122 49.48 -16.35 39.38
C ALA A 122 50.03 -17.49 38.49
N ALA A 123 49.18 -18.15 37.70
CA ALA A 123 49.55 -19.30 36.88
C ALA A 123 50.18 -18.92 35.53
N CYS A 124 49.92 -17.71 35.03
CA CYS A 124 50.56 -17.16 33.84
C CYS A 124 50.65 -15.63 33.89
N ASP A 125 51.67 -15.06 33.24
CA ASP A 125 51.85 -13.61 33.17
C ASP A 125 50.92 -13.00 32.10
N TYR A 126 50.00 -12.13 32.50
CA TYR A 126 49.04 -11.47 31.59
C TYR A 126 49.73 -10.80 30.40
N GLY A 127 49.21 -11.05 29.18
CA GLY A 127 49.77 -10.56 27.92
C GLY A 127 51.06 -11.25 27.46
N LYS A 128 51.55 -12.27 28.17
CA LYS A 128 52.74 -13.04 27.79
C LYS A 128 52.37 -14.40 27.21
N PRO A 129 53.18 -14.92 26.26
CA PRO A 129 53.01 -16.28 25.77
C PRO A 129 53.40 -17.28 26.86
N PHE A 130 52.61 -18.34 27.01
CA PHE A 130 52.94 -19.53 27.79
C PHE A 130 52.64 -20.80 27.00
N THR A 131 53.29 -21.90 27.36
CA THR A 131 53.10 -23.19 26.70
C THR A 131 51.93 -23.92 27.36
N PRO A 132 50.87 -24.29 26.62
CA PRO A 132 49.80 -25.13 27.17
C PRO A 132 50.35 -26.48 27.64
N SER A 133 49.73 -27.07 28.67
CA SER A 133 50.08 -28.41 29.16
C SER A 133 49.90 -29.48 28.08
N THR A 134 50.70 -30.55 28.17
CA THR A 134 50.56 -31.70 27.27
C THR A 134 49.13 -32.25 27.30
N GLY A 135 48.54 -32.45 26.12
CA GLY A 135 47.16 -32.92 25.98
C GLY A 135 46.11 -31.81 25.99
N PHE A 136 46.51 -30.54 25.87
CA PHE A 136 45.57 -29.44 25.70
C PHE A 136 44.76 -29.60 24.40
N SER A 137 43.44 -29.48 24.53
CA SER A 137 42.47 -29.56 23.44
C SER A 137 41.27 -28.66 23.73
N LEU A 138 40.67 -28.09 22.68
CA LEU A 138 39.37 -27.44 22.72
C LEU A 138 38.58 -27.85 21.49
N ASP A 139 37.29 -28.05 21.67
CA ASP A 139 36.38 -28.48 20.60
C ASP A 139 35.34 -27.40 20.27
N ALA A 140 34.82 -27.46 19.06
CA ALA A 140 33.58 -26.80 18.65
C ALA A 140 32.83 -27.77 17.72
N VAL A 141 31.52 -27.92 17.90
CA VAL A 141 30.69 -28.77 17.02
C VAL A 141 29.78 -27.89 16.19
N LEU A 142 29.84 -28.06 14.87
CA LEU A 142 29.10 -27.32 13.87
C LEU A 142 27.99 -28.18 13.27
N PRO A 143 26.83 -27.59 12.92
CA PRO A 143 25.82 -28.29 12.14
C PRO A 143 26.36 -28.64 10.74
N PRO A 144 25.66 -29.51 9.98
CA PRO A 144 25.98 -29.81 8.59
C PRO A 144 26.22 -28.55 7.72
N VAL A 145 27.33 -28.54 6.97
CA VAL A 145 27.76 -27.42 6.12
C VAL A 145 27.22 -27.58 4.70
N ALA A 146 26.42 -26.61 4.26
CA ALA A 146 25.85 -26.56 2.91
C ALA A 146 26.95 -26.46 1.82
N LYS A 147 26.59 -26.75 0.56
CA LYS A 147 27.50 -26.60 -0.58
C LYS A 147 27.92 -25.13 -0.75
N SER A 148 29.20 -24.89 -1.02
CA SER A 148 29.78 -23.54 -1.25
C SER A 148 29.70 -22.55 -0.07
N ALA A 149 29.44 -23.03 1.16
CA ALA A 149 29.37 -22.18 2.34
C ALA A 149 30.76 -21.94 2.96
N THR A 150 30.98 -20.70 3.43
CA THR A 150 31.98 -20.40 4.45
C THR A 150 31.27 -20.34 5.79
N ILE A 151 31.69 -21.14 6.77
CA ILE A 151 31.09 -21.19 8.10
C ILE A 151 32.12 -20.77 9.16
N ASN A 152 31.64 -19.96 10.11
CA ASN A 152 32.43 -19.54 11.25
C ASN A 152 32.42 -20.61 12.34
N ALA A 153 33.60 -20.87 12.90
CA ALA A 153 33.81 -21.82 13.98
C ALA A 153 34.84 -21.23 14.93
N GLN A 154 34.39 -20.48 15.94
CA GLN A 154 35.32 -20.13 17.00
C GLN A 154 35.62 -21.39 17.82
N VAL A 155 36.86 -21.52 18.30
CA VAL A 155 37.25 -22.64 19.17
C VAL A 155 37.70 -22.05 20.50
N THR A 156 36.78 -22.04 21.46
CA THR A 156 36.92 -21.42 22.78
C THR A 156 36.46 -22.38 23.87
N PRO A 157 36.71 -22.09 25.16
CA PRO A 157 36.14 -22.87 26.27
C PRO A 157 34.61 -22.99 26.19
N LEU A 158 33.93 -21.97 25.65
CA LEU A 158 32.48 -21.93 25.59
C LEU A 158 31.95 -22.79 24.44
N THR A 159 32.60 -22.79 23.29
CA THR A 159 32.27 -23.74 22.22
C THR A 159 32.64 -25.18 22.59
N HIS A 160 33.65 -25.37 23.45
CA HIS A 160 34.01 -26.68 23.98
C HIS A 160 32.96 -27.19 24.97
N MET A 161 32.42 -26.31 25.81
CA MET A 161 31.27 -26.61 26.65
C MET A 161 30.03 -26.97 25.82
N ALA A 162 29.73 -26.20 24.76
CA ALA A 162 28.64 -26.52 23.82
C ALA A 162 28.89 -27.85 23.07
N ALA A 163 30.14 -28.14 22.68
CA ALA A 163 30.52 -29.40 22.05
C ALA A 163 30.27 -30.60 22.98
N SER A 164 30.66 -30.49 24.26
CA SER A 164 30.41 -31.55 25.25
C SER A 164 28.92 -31.80 25.42
N ARG A 165 28.12 -30.72 25.56
CA ARG A 165 26.65 -30.79 25.60
C ARG A 165 26.05 -31.49 24.37
N ALA A 166 26.48 -31.13 23.16
CA ALA A 166 25.98 -31.74 21.93
C ALA A 166 26.27 -33.25 21.87
N ILE A 167 27.46 -33.67 22.32
CA ILE A 167 27.90 -35.08 22.30
C ILE A 167 27.23 -35.89 23.43
N ALA A 168 27.12 -35.33 24.63
CA ALA A 168 26.50 -35.96 25.79
C ALA A 168 25.00 -36.27 25.59
N SER A 169 24.34 -35.58 24.65
CA SER A 169 22.95 -35.86 24.25
C SER A 169 22.74 -37.31 23.73
N GLY A 170 23.81 -38.01 23.35
CA GLY A 170 23.77 -39.38 22.82
C GLY A 170 23.26 -39.49 21.37
N LYS A 171 22.84 -38.36 20.77
CA LYS A 171 22.47 -38.25 19.36
C LYS A 171 22.92 -36.91 18.78
N VAL A 172 24.01 -36.91 18.03
CA VAL A 172 24.56 -35.71 17.37
C VAL A 172 23.86 -35.51 16.03
N THR A 173 22.95 -34.54 15.99
CA THR A 173 22.10 -34.17 14.85
C THR A 173 22.20 -32.67 14.61
N LYS A 174 21.66 -32.16 13.49
CA LYS A 174 21.57 -30.71 13.27
C LYS A 174 20.90 -30.00 14.46
N ASP A 175 19.80 -30.56 14.95
CA ASP A 175 19.00 -29.95 16.01
C ASP A 175 19.75 -29.98 17.35
N SER A 176 20.31 -31.11 17.76
CA SER A 176 21.04 -31.19 19.04
C SER A 176 22.33 -30.35 19.05
N VAL A 177 22.99 -30.17 17.90
CA VAL A 177 24.14 -29.27 17.78
C VAL A 177 23.70 -27.80 17.83
N ASN A 178 22.61 -27.45 17.16
CA ASN A 178 22.05 -26.10 17.20
C ASN A 178 21.56 -25.73 18.61
N ASP A 179 20.87 -26.65 19.27
CA ASP A 179 20.36 -26.52 20.63
C ASP A 179 21.53 -26.23 21.60
N ALA A 180 22.56 -27.07 21.60
CA ALA A 180 23.72 -26.91 22.49
C ALA A 180 24.46 -25.58 22.27
N ASN A 181 24.71 -25.20 21.01
CA ASN A 181 25.35 -23.92 20.71
C ASN A 181 24.47 -22.73 21.11
N SER A 182 23.15 -22.85 21.01
CA SER A 182 22.20 -21.81 21.40
C SER A 182 22.07 -21.65 22.91
N GLU A 183 22.02 -22.75 23.66
CA GLU A 183 22.00 -22.76 25.14
C GLU A 183 23.20 -21.98 25.68
N VAL A 184 24.40 -22.25 25.16
CA VAL A 184 25.61 -21.52 25.55
C VAL A 184 25.65 -20.09 24.98
N SER A 185 25.07 -19.83 23.81
CA SER A 185 24.95 -18.47 23.29
C SER A 185 24.05 -17.58 24.15
N GLN A 186 22.98 -18.14 24.74
CA GLN A 186 22.10 -17.42 25.67
C GLN A 186 22.80 -17.08 26.98
N LEU A 187 23.66 -17.96 27.48
CA LEU A 187 24.52 -17.68 28.63
C LEU A 187 25.42 -16.45 28.39
N VAL A 188 26.04 -16.37 27.22
CA VAL A 188 27.06 -15.36 26.89
C VAL A 188 26.46 -14.09 26.29
N GLY A 189 25.22 -14.16 25.79
CA GLY A 189 24.52 -13.08 25.12
C GLY A 189 25.04 -12.80 23.70
N VAL A 190 25.80 -13.71 23.09
CA VAL A 190 26.35 -13.60 21.73
C VAL A 190 26.37 -14.96 21.07
N ASN A 191 26.32 -15.00 19.73
CA ASN A 191 26.50 -16.25 18.99
C ASN A 191 27.97 -16.70 19.07
N ILE A 192 28.22 -17.76 19.84
CA ILE A 192 29.57 -18.26 20.15
C ILE A 192 30.33 -18.84 18.94
N LEU A 193 29.63 -19.17 17.85
CA LEU A 193 30.24 -19.64 16.60
C LEU A 193 30.54 -18.47 15.65
N ALA A 194 29.68 -17.46 15.62
CA ALA A 194 29.77 -16.36 14.67
C ALA A 194 30.63 -15.18 15.15
N VAL A 195 30.52 -14.79 16.42
CA VAL A 195 31.24 -13.65 16.99
C VAL A 195 32.65 -14.10 17.38
N PRO A 196 33.74 -13.50 16.86
CA PRO A 196 35.09 -13.81 17.31
C PRO A 196 35.37 -13.18 18.69
N PRO A 197 36.11 -13.84 19.60
CA PRO A 197 36.56 -13.19 20.82
C PRO A 197 37.71 -12.22 20.53
N ALA A 198 37.64 -11.00 21.08
CA ALA A 198 38.72 -10.03 21.00
C ALA A 198 39.96 -10.47 21.81
N ASP A 199 41.15 -10.03 21.37
CA ASP A 199 42.40 -10.17 22.15
C ASP A 199 42.46 -9.08 23.23
N ILE A 200 41.98 -9.42 24.42
CA ILE A 200 41.81 -8.47 25.53
C ILE A 200 43.13 -7.96 26.09
N THR A 201 44.26 -8.61 25.74
CA THR A 201 45.61 -8.15 26.12
C THR A 201 46.03 -6.89 25.35
N LYS A 202 45.32 -6.54 24.27
CA LYS A 202 45.49 -5.31 23.49
C LYS A 202 44.53 -4.18 23.90
N GLY A 203 43.68 -4.41 24.90
CA GLY A 203 42.64 -3.46 25.33
C GLY A 203 41.42 -3.47 24.41
N LYS A 204 40.62 -2.38 24.43
CA LYS A 204 39.33 -2.29 23.72
C LYS A 204 39.41 -1.87 22.25
N ALA A 205 40.53 -1.29 21.81
CA ALA A 205 40.60 -0.57 20.54
C ALA A 205 40.36 -1.50 19.34
N GLY A 206 39.36 -1.17 18.51
CA GLY A 206 39.03 -1.90 17.29
C GLY A 206 38.14 -3.14 17.48
N ALA A 207 37.68 -3.43 18.72
CA ALA A 207 36.75 -4.51 19.00
C ALA A 207 35.35 -3.96 19.34
N SER A 208 34.32 -4.64 18.85
CA SER A 208 32.92 -4.37 19.16
C SER A 208 32.55 -4.83 20.57
N ASP A 209 31.46 -4.28 21.12
CA ASP A 209 30.94 -4.70 22.42
C ASP A 209 30.57 -6.20 22.47
N ASN A 210 30.16 -6.79 21.33
CA ASN A 210 29.91 -8.22 21.22
C ASN A 210 31.19 -9.04 21.37
N GLU A 211 32.26 -8.66 20.66
CA GLU A 211 33.56 -9.33 20.72
C GLU A 211 34.21 -9.18 22.11
N LEU A 212 34.06 -8.01 22.74
CA LEU A 212 34.54 -7.76 24.11
C LEU A 212 33.74 -8.54 25.17
N THR A 213 32.41 -8.64 25.01
CA THR A 213 31.55 -9.45 25.89
C THR A 213 31.92 -10.91 25.77
N TYR A 214 32.06 -11.43 24.55
CA TYR A 214 32.47 -12.81 24.35
C TYR A 214 33.85 -13.09 24.96
N ALA A 215 34.81 -12.21 24.71
CA ALA A 215 36.17 -12.37 25.25
C ALA A 215 36.22 -12.32 26.78
N ALA A 216 35.38 -11.51 27.43
CA ALA A 216 35.24 -11.51 28.88
C ALA A 216 34.79 -12.87 29.43
N PHE A 217 33.79 -13.50 28.81
CA PHE A 217 33.36 -14.84 29.21
C PHE A 217 34.39 -15.93 28.89
N VAL A 218 35.10 -15.82 27.76
CA VAL A 218 36.22 -16.71 27.41
C VAL A 218 37.34 -16.62 28.46
N ALA A 219 37.71 -15.41 28.88
CA ALA A 219 38.70 -15.19 29.94
C ALA A 219 38.18 -15.57 31.35
N GLY A 220 36.87 -15.45 31.60
CA GLY A 220 36.24 -15.94 32.83
C GLY A 220 36.31 -17.46 32.96
N ALA A 221 35.90 -18.19 31.91
CA ALA A 221 36.15 -19.63 31.78
C ALA A 221 37.65 -19.94 31.85
N GLY A 222 38.44 -19.06 31.25
CA GLY A 222 39.87 -18.84 31.43
C GLY A 222 40.38 -19.09 32.83
N LYS A 223 39.93 -18.21 33.71
CA LYS A 223 40.30 -18.13 35.11
C LYS A 223 39.92 -19.37 35.88
N LEU A 224 38.65 -19.78 35.78
CA LEU A 224 38.15 -20.95 36.49
C LEU A 224 38.94 -22.21 36.15
N ALA A 225 39.33 -22.37 34.87
CA ALA A 225 40.10 -23.52 34.45
C ALA A 225 41.56 -23.50 34.95
N LEU A 226 42.19 -22.32 35.09
CA LEU A 226 43.56 -22.21 35.60
C LEU A 226 43.63 -22.38 37.13
N GLU A 227 42.57 -22.02 37.84
CA GLU A 227 42.47 -22.13 39.30
C GLU A 227 42.08 -23.55 39.78
N ASP A 228 41.65 -24.43 38.87
CA ASP A 228 41.34 -25.81 39.22
C ASP A 228 42.59 -26.62 39.59
N ALA A 229 42.45 -27.54 40.55
CA ALA A 229 43.55 -28.38 41.03
C ALA A 229 44.12 -29.32 39.94
N GLY A 230 43.32 -29.66 38.92
CA GLY A 230 43.76 -30.40 37.73
C GLY A 230 44.53 -29.54 36.71
N GLY A 231 44.75 -28.26 37.00
CA GLY A 231 45.33 -27.29 36.07
C GLY A 231 44.43 -27.00 34.88
N LEU A 232 44.96 -26.27 33.89
CA LEU A 232 44.21 -25.78 32.74
C LEU A 232 43.34 -26.84 32.06
N ASN A 233 43.91 -28.00 31.73
CA ASN A 233 43.18 -29.05 31.02
C ASN A 233 42.07 -29.65 31.90
N GLY A 234 42.37 -29.99 33.16
CA GLY A 234 41.37 -30.54 34.08
C GLY A 234 40.22 -29.56 34.35
N GLY A 235 40.54 -28.27 34.48
CA GLY A 235 39.55 -27.23 34.68
C GLY A 235 38.65 -26.96 33.47
N LEU A 236 39.20 -27.02 32.25
CA LEU A 236 38.42 -26.91 31.00
C LEU A 236 37.43 -28.07 30.85
N GLU A 237 37.88 -29.30 31.09
CA GLU A 237 37.04 -30.50 31.06
C GLU A 237 35.95 -30.45 32.15
N LYS A 238 36.29 -29.98 33.35
CA LYS A 238 35.33 -29.82 34.44
C LYS A 238 34.26 -28.75 34.15
N LEU A 239 34.64 -27.67 33.44
CA LEU A 239 33.69 -26.67 32.97
C LEU A 239 32.76 -27.24 31.90
N ALA A 240 33.29 -28.00 30.95
CA ALA A 240 32.47 -28.65 29.93
C ALA A 240 31.50 -29.68 30.53
N ALA A 241 31.97 -30.50 31.48
CA ALA A 241 31.19 -31.50 32.18
C ALA A 241 30.03 -30.90 33.01
N THR A 242 30.24 -29.70 33.57
CA THR A 242 29.24 -28.94 34.33
C THR A 242 28.00 -28.56 33.50
N PHE A 243 28.06 -28.61 32.17
CA PHE A 243 26.95 -28.18 31.31
C PHE A 243 26.48 -29.28 30.35
N GLU A 244 26.91 -30.53 30.55
CA GLU A 244 26.58 -31.66 29.67
C GLU A 244 25.06 -31.91 29.57
N ASP A 245 24.32 -31.61 30.63
CA ASP A 245 22.86 -31.77 30.68
C ASP A 245 22.08 -30.52 30.23
N GLY A 246 22.79 -29.44 29.88
CA GLY A 246 22.24 -28.19 29.33
C GLY A 246 21.84 -27.15 30.38
N LYS A 247 22.17 -27.39 31.66
CA LYS A 247 21.88 -26.46 32.76
C LYS A 247 23.06 -26.38 33.72
N PHE A 248 23.06 -25.35 34.55
CA PHE A 248 23.88 -25.28 35.77
C PHE A 248 22.97 -25.53 36.97
N ASP A 249 23.29 -26.49 37.83
CA ASP A 249 22.54 -26.80 39.04
C ASP A 249 23.44 -27.18 40.22
N SER A 250 22.82 -27.62 41.32
CA SER A 250 23.52 -27.96 42.57
C SER A 250 24.52 -29.11 42.46
N SER A 251 24.38 -30.00 41.46
CA SER A 251 25.26 -31.14 41.24
C SER A 251 26.58 -30.80 40.53
N ASP A 252 26.65 -29.61 39.92
CA ASP A 252 27.81 -29.24 39.11
C ASP A 252 29.05 -28.83 39.89
N GLY A 253 30.21 -29.13 39.30
CA GLY A 253 31.52 -28.79 39.84
C GLY A 253 31.88 -27.31 39.74
N ILE A 254 31.24 -26.57 38.83
CA ILE A 254 31.36 -25.12 38.68
C ILE A 254 29.94 -24.53 38.68
N LYS A 255 29.70 -23.47 39.45
CA LYS A 255 28.39 -22.79 39.47
C LYS A 255 28.36 -21.67 38.45
N ILE A 256 27.17 -21.40 37.90
CA ILE A 256 26.96 -20.29 36.96
C ILE A 256 27.46 -18.95 37.51
N GLN A 257 27.19 -18.65 38.78
CA GLN A 257 27.66 -17.42 39.41
C GLN A 257 29.19 -17.29 39.37
N ALA A 258 29.94 -18.38 39.55
CA ALA A 258 31.39 -18.34 39.49
C ALA A 258 31.90 -17.96 38.09
N LEU A 259 31.19 -18.36 37.03
CA LEU A 259 31.51 -17.97 35.66
C LEU A 259 31.17 -16.50 35.38
N LEU A 260 30.02 -16.02 35.86
CA LEU A 260 29.61 -14.61 35.76
C LEU A 260 30.62 -13.70 36.48
N ASP A 261 30.94 -14.02 37.74
CA ASP A 261 31.90 -13.28 38.56
C ASP A 261 33.30 -13.27 37.92
N ALA A 262 33.73 -14.41 37.36
CA ALA A 262 35.01 -14.51 36.67
C ALA A 262 35.03 -13.64 35.40
N ALA A 263 33.96 -13.64 34.61
CA ALA A 263 33.85 -12.82 33.40
C ALA A 263 33.88 -11.32 33.74
N GLU A 264 33.13 -10.89 34.75
CA GLU A 264 33.14 -9.50 35.21
C GLU A 264 34.51 -9.08 35.78
N SER A 265 35.14 -9.96 36.57
CA SER A 265 36.46 -9.73 37.14
C SER A 265 37.51 -9.52 36.05
N GLU A 266 37.59 -10.43 35.07
CA GLU A 266 38.58 -10.29 33.99
C GLU A 266 38.26 -9.10 33.09
N ALA A 267 36.99 -8.80 32.84
CA ALA A 267 36.61 -7.61 32.09
C ALA A 267 37.03 -6.31 32.79
N ALA A 268 36.93 -6.25 34.12
CA ALA A 268 37.37 -5.12 34.92
C ALA A 268 38.90 -4.99 34.94
N ASN A 269 39.62 -6.10 35.21
CA ASN A 269 41.08 -6.12 35.27
C ASN A 269 41.71 -5.74 33.94
N SER A 270 41.18 -6.26 32.84
CA SER A 270 41.62 -5.96 31.46
C SER A 270 41.11 -4.62 30.94
N LYS A 271 40.32 -3.88 31.74
CA LYS A 271 39.69 -2.60 31.37
C LYS A 271 38.84 -2.68 30.09
N ILE A 272 38.17 -3.82 29.89
CA ILE A 272 37.28 -4.08 28.75
C ILE A 272 35.78 -4.07 29.11
N LYS A 273 35.40 -3.90 30.39
CA LYS A 273 33.99 -3.92 30.82
C LYS A 273 33.11 -2.99 29.99
N THR A 274 32.01 -3.52 29.47
CA THR A 274 31.02 -2.83 28.63
C THR A 274 29.65 -2.79 29.32
N THR A 275 28.77 -1.90 28.86
CA THR A 275 27.36 -1.88 29.29
C THR A 275 26.65 -3.16 28.87
N ARG A 276 26.96 -3.70 27.68
CA ARG A 276 26.44 -4.98 27.20
C ARG A 276 26.78 -6.14 28.14
N LEU A 277 28.03 -6.29 28.54
CA LEU A 277 28.44 -7.36 29.46
C LEU A 277 27.66 -7.26 30.77
N THR A 278 27.53 -6.05 31.33
CA THR A 278 26.77 -5.81 32.57
C THR A 278 25.30 -6.19 32.41
N ALA A 279 24.68 -5.81 31.29
CA ALA A 279 23.29 -6.17 30.99
C ALA A 279 23.10 -7.69 30.83
N GLN A 280 24.07 -8.37 30.20
CA GLN A 280 24.02 -9.82 30.03
C GLN A 280 24.14 -10.55 31.36
N VAL A 281 25.08 -10.14 32.23
CA VAL A 281 25.21 -10.72 33.57
C VAL A 281 23.91 -10.56 34.35
N ASN A 282 23.35 -9.34 34.39
CA ASN A 282 22.06 -9.09 35.04
C ASN A 282 20.92 -9.94 34.45
N THR A 283 20.93 -10.19 33.14
CA THR A 283 19.93 -11.04 32.47
C THR A 283 20.01 -12.47 32.99
N VAL A 284 21.20 -13.06 33.03
CA VAL A 284 21.40 -14.42 33.56
C VAL A 284 21.04 -14.48 35.05
N GLU A 285 21.45 -13.50 35.84
CA GLU A 285 21.12 -13.42 37.28
C GLU A 285 19.61 -13.36 37.52
N SER A 286 18.87 -12.64 36.67
CA SER A 286 17.41 -12.55 36.76
C SER A 286 16.68 -13.87 36.43
N GLN A 287 17.37 -14.81 35.78
CA GLN A 287 16.84 -16.10 35.36
C GLN A 287 17.24 -17.25 36.28
N LEU A 288 17.98 -16.98 37.36
CA LEU A 288 18.36 -18.01 38.32
C LEU A 288 17.14 -18.56 39.05
N GLY A 289 17.07 -19.88 39.15
CA GLY A 289 16.14 -20.57 40.03
C GLY A 289 16.39 -20.20 41.50
N THR A 290 15.41 -20.47 42.36
CA THR A 290 15.52 -20.18 43.80
C THR A 290 16.66 -20.93 44.50
N ASP A 291 17.19 -21.98 43.87
CA ASP A 291 18.35 -22.77 44.30
C ASP A 291 19.66 -22.33 43.63
N GLY A 292 19.64 -21.26 42.83
CA GLY A 292 20.79 -20.75 42.08
C GLY A 292 21.06 -21.51 40.78
N SER A 293 20.14 -22.38 40.34
CA SER A 293 20.25 -23.09 39.05
C SER A 293 19.97 -22.16 37.85
N TYR A 294 20.57 -22.46 36.70
CA TYR A 294 20.34 -21.75 35.44
C TYR A 294 20.11 -22.76 34.32
N ASP A 295 18.93 -22.74 33.70
CA ASP A 295 18.49 -23.68 32.67
C ASP A 295 18.08 -22.91 31.40
N PRO A 296 19.05 -22.52 30.56
CA PRO A 296 18.76 -21.83 29.30
C PRO A 296 18.01 -22.79 28.37
N LYS A 297 16.90 -22.34 27.79
CA LYS A 297 16.11 -23.20 26.90
C LYS A 297 16.67 -23.17 25.49
N PRO A 298 16.94 -24.34 24.86
CA PRO A 298 17.45 -24.36 23.49
C PRO A 298 16.50 -23.66 22.53
N ASN A 299 17.09 -22.92 21.62
CA ASN A 299 16.36 -22.06 20.69
C ASN A 299 16.23 -22.74 19.33
N LYS A 300 15.04 -23.25 19.03
CA LYS A 300 14.81 -24.12 17.86
C LYS A 300 14.89 -23.42 16.50
N ASN A 301 15.02 -22.09 16.47
CA ASN A 301 15.04 -21.30 15.25
C ASN A 301 16.39 -20.58 15.05
N THR A 302 17.51 -21.33 15.02
CA THR A 302 18.85 -20.76 14.86
C THR A 302 19.40 -20.88 13.43
N GLY A 303 19.83 -19.74 12.89
CA GLY A 303 20.64 -19.63 11.67
C GLY A 303 19.97 -18.82 10.56
N SER A 304 19.62 -19.48 9.45
CA SER A 304 19.26 -18.83 8.18
C SER A 304 18.08 -17.85 8.28
N ASP A 305 17.05 -18.19 9.04
CA ASP A 305 15.80 -17.42 9.03
C ASP A 305 15.93 -16.16 9.89
N VAL A 306 16.64 -16.23 11.01
CA VAL A 306 16.97 -15.04 11.81
C VAL A 306 17.97 -14.16 11.06
N ASP A 307 18.93 -14.74 10.34
CA ASP A 307 19.85 -13.98 9.48
C ASP A 307 19.09 -13.29 8.33
N THR A 308 18.12 -13.96 7.73
CA THR A 308 17.26 -13.39 6.69
C THR A 308 16.37 -12.27 7.26
N ALA A 309 15.85 -12.43 8.48
CA ALA A 309 15.10 -11.39 9.17
C ALA A 309 15.97 -10.18 9.52
N LYS A 310 17.20 -10.38 10.00
CA LYS A 310 18.19 -9.31 10.24
C LYS A 310 18.56 -8.58 8.95
N GLN A 311 18.75 -9.32 7.87
CA GLN A 311 18.97 -8.74 6.54
C GLN A 311 17.77 -7.89 6.12
N LEU A 312 16.53 -8.36 6.32
CA LEU A 312 15.34 -7.56 6.04
C LEU A 312 15.31 -6.28 6.87
N VAL A 313 15.62 -6.31 8.17
CA VAL A 313 15.64 -5.07 8.96
C VAL A 313 16.72 -4.10 8.48
N GLY A 314 17.94 -4.60 8.20
CA GLY A 314 18.99 -3.78 7.61
C GLY A 314 18.57 -3.17 6.27
N GLN A 315 17.94 -3.97 5.39
CA GLN A 315 17.38 -3.51 4.13
C GLN A 315 16.27 -2.48 4.34
N ALA A 316 15.36 -2.69 5.30
CA ALA A 316 14.28 -1.78 5.60
C ALA A 316 14.82 -0.43 6.11
N ARG A 317 15.88 -0.42 6.95
CA ARG A 317 16.55 0.82 7.34
C ARG A 317 17.15 1.55 6.14
N LEU A 318 17.97 0.85 5.35
CA LEU A 318 18.58 1.45 4.15
C LEU A 318 17.55 1.95 3.15
N TRP A 319 16.41 1.26 3.04
CA TRP A 319 15.35 1.62 2.12
C TRP A 319 14.49 2.77 2.63
N VAL A 320 14.18 2.82 3.93
CA VAL A 320 13.54 3.97 4.55
C VAL A 320 14.47 5.18 4.49
N ASP A 321 15.76 4.99 4.79
CA ASP A 321 16.77 6.04 4.65
C ASP A 321 16.87 6.51 3.22
N SER A 322 16.88 5.61 2.23
CA SER A 322 16.84 6.03 0.83
C SER A 322 15.55 6.82 0.58
N LEU A 323 14.36 6.29 0.87
CA LEU A 323 13.08 6.99 0.73
C LEU A 323 12.99 8.36 1.44
N ILE A 324 13.67 8.55 2.58
CA ILE A 324 13.74 9.84 3.30
C ILE A 324 14.75 10.79 2.63
N GLN A 325 15.90 10.27 2.17
CA GLN A 325 16.93 11.02 1.44
C GLN A 325 16.55 11.30 -0.01
N LEU A 326 15.51 10.64 -0.50
CA LEU A 326 14.89 10.84 -1.80
C LEU A 326 14.20 12.23 -1.83
N GLU A 327 14.98 13.31 -1.81
CA GLU A 327 14.53 14.66 -2.16
C GLU A 327 14.02 14.71 -3.61
N GLN A 328 14.50 13.81 -4.48
CA GLN A 328 14.17 13.76 -5.90
C GLN A 328 12.94 12.91 -6.27
N PRO A 329 12.65 11.76 -5.65
CA PRO A 329 11.45 10.97 -5.95
C PRO A 329 10.11 11.58 -5.66
N LEU A 330 9.98 12.43 -4.65
CA LEU A 330 8.76 13.23 -4.53
C LEU A 330 8.64 14.25 -5.67
N GLN A 331 9.78 14.68 -6.25
CA GLN A 331 9.81 15.56 -7.42
C GLN A 331 9.60 14.79 -8.73
N ALA A 332 10.09 13.56 -8.86
CA ALA A 332 9.81 12.68 -10.00
C ALA A 332 8.33 12.24 -9.97
N PHE A 333 7.83 11.84 -8.81
CA PHE A 333 6.39 11.64 -8.58
C PHE A 333 5.60 12.92 -8.83
N GLY A 334 6.09 14.08 -8.38
CA GLY A 334 5.50 15.39 -8.65
C GLY A 334 5.49 15.73 -10.14
N GLY A 335 6.56 15.41 -10.86
CA GLY A 335 6.69 15.59 -12.31
C GLY A 335 5.79 14.63 -13.09
N ASP A 336 5.64 13.40 -12.63
CA ASP A 336 4.70 12.41 -13.17
C ASP A 336 3.24 12.87 -12.92
N VAL A 337 2.93 13.38 -11.73
CA VAL A 337 1.63 13.99 -11.41
C VAL A 337 1.37 15.25 -12.23
N GLU A 338 2.39 16.08 -12.47
CA GLU A 338 2.30 17.27 -13.32
C GLU A 338 2.04 16.88 -14.78
N LEU A 339 2.73 15.85 -15.30
CA LEU A 339 2.46 15.29 -16.62
C LEU A 339 1.00 14.82 -16.74
N ALA A 340 0.48 14.16 -15.71
CA ALA A 340 -0.94 13.78 -15.65
C ALA A 340 -1.87 15.00 -15.64
N SER A 341 -1.59 15.99 -14.80
CA SER A 341 -2.39 17.21 -14.73
C SER A 341 -2.37 18.02 -16.03
N GLU A 342 -1.24 18.06 -16.74
CA GLU A 342 -1.11 18.76 -18.02
C GLU A 342 -1.80 18.00 -19.17
N ALA A 343 -1.79 16.67 -19.13
CA ALA A 343 -2.53 15.85 -20.09
C ALA A 343 -4.05 16.08 -19.97
N PHE A 344 -4.57 16.18 -18.73
CA PHE A 344 -5.99 16.36 -18.42
C PHE A 344 -6.36 17.81 -18.08
N ASP A 345 -5.69 18.78 -18.69
CA ASP A 345 -5.87 20.19 -18.37
C ASP A 345 -7.25 20.78 -18.73
N SER A 346 -7.44 22.07 -18.45
CA SER A 346 -8.67 22.78 -18.80
C SER A 346 -9.03 22.74 -20.30
N ASN A 347 -8.05 22.67 -21.22
CA ASN A 347 -8.34 22.59 -22.65
C ASN A 347 -8.94 21.24 -23.02
N ALA A 348 -8.45 20.16 -22.40
CA ALA A 348 -9.04 18.84 -22.53
C ALA A 348 -10.50 18.81 -22.03
N SER A 349 -10.74 19.39 -20.84
CA SER A 349 -12.09 19.42 -20.24
C SER A 349 -13.12 20.13 -21.14
N VAL A 350 -12.72 21.21 -21.81
CA VAL A 350 -13.58 21.94 -22.76
C VAL A 350 -13.95 21.08 -23.98
N LEU A 351 -13.02 20.26 -24.50
CA LEU A 351 -13.33 19.37 -25.62
C LEU A 351 -14.31 18.27 -25.24
N VAL A 352 -14.21 17.78 -24.00
CA VAL A 352 -15.08 16.75 -23.44
C VAL A 352 -16.48 17.30 -23.20
N GLU A 353 -16.58 18.48 -22.60
CA GLU A 353 -17.85 19.19 -22.41
C GLU A 353 -18.52 19.45 -23.76
N PHE A 354 -17.76 19.98 -24.74
CA PHE A 354 -18.28 20.20 -26.09
C PHE A 354 -18.75 18.90 -26.76
N PHE A 355 -17.98 17.82 -26.65
CA PHE A 355 -18.37 16.51 -27.16
C PHE A 355 -19.68 16.02 -26.53
N THR A 356 -19.82 16.20 -25.22
CA THR A 356 -21.00 15.83 -24.44
C THR A 356 -22.23 16.66 -24.82
N ASP A 357 -22.06 17.96 -25.01
CA ASP A 357 -23.13 18.86 -25.45
C ASP A 357 -23.62 18.53 -26.86
N VAL A 358 -22.69 18.29 -27.79
CA VAL A 358 -23.05 17.96 -29.17
C VAL A 358 -23.75 16.60 -29.25
N THR A 359 -23.24 15.58 -28.56
CA THR A 359 -23.88 14.26 -28.51
C THR A 359 -25.27 14.32 -27.89
N THR A 360 -25.48 15.11 -26.84
CA THR A 360 -26.80 15.38 -26.24
C THR A 360 -27.75 16.04 -27.25
N GLN A 361 -27.29 17.07 -27.96
CA GLN A 361 -28.13 17.79 -28.94
C GLN A 361 -28.52 16.88 -30.12
N ILE A 362 -27.58 16.06 -30.61
CA ILE A 362 -27.84 15.06 -31.65
C ILE A 362 -28.87 14.04 -31.16
N SER A 363 -28.70 13.53 -29.95
CA SER A 363 -29.63 12.57 -29.35
C SER A 363 -31.03 13.15 -29.23
N SER A 364 -31.15 14.37 -28.70
CA SER A 364 -32.42 15.08 -28.55
C SER A 364 -33.11 15.34 -29.89
N TYR A 365 -32.33 15.69 -30.93
CA TYR A 365 -32.85 15.87 -32.29
C TYR A 365 -33.48 14.58 -32.83
N PHE A 366 -32.75 13.45 -32.74
CA PHE A 366 -33.28 12.16 -33.20
C PHE A 366 -34.44 11.65 -32.34
N ASP A 367 -34.46 11.95 -31.05
CA ASP A 367 -35.60 11.64 -30.17
C ASP A 367 -36.87 12.41 -30.55
N GLY A 368 -36.73 13.70 -30.86
CA GLY A 368 -37.82 14.52 -31.40
C GLY A 368 -38.35 13.98 -32.73
N MET A 369 -37.46 13.57 -33.64
CA MET A 369 -37.84 12.94 -34.90
C MET A 369 -38.56 11.60 -34.73
N SER A 370 -38.07 10.77 -33.81
CA SER A 370 -38.70 9.49 -33.43
C SER A 370 -40.11 9.71 -32.91
N SER A 371 -40.27 10.67 -32.00
CA SER A 371 -41.57 11.05 -31.41
C SER A 371 -42.56 11.60 -32.45
N GLN A 372 -42.06 12.18 -33.54
CA GLN A 372 -42.86 12.66 -34.66
C GLN A 372 -43.08 11.60 -35.76
N LYS A 373 -42.53 10.39 -35.62
CA LYS A 373 -42.59 9.28 -36.61
C LYS A 373 -42.04 9.66 -38.00
N ILE A 374 -41.02 10.54 -38.04
CA ILE A 374 -40.45 11.10 -39.29
C ILE A 374 -39.00 10.66 -39.58
N LEU A 375 -38.50 9.62 -38.90
CA LEU A 375 -37.12 9.14 -39.05
C LEU A 375 -36.83 8.50 -40.44
N ALA A 376 -37.72 8.65 -41.42
CA ALA A 376 -37.70 7.91 -42.66
C ALA A 376 -36.47 8.23 -43.55
N ASN A 377 -35.69 7.17 -43.80
CA ASN A 377 -35.00 6.83 -45.05
C ASN A 377 -33.73 7.60 -45.43
N ASN A 378 -32.55 7.07 -45.04
CA ASN A 378 -31.22 7.36 -45.61
C ASN A 378 -30.92 8.85 -45.92
N GLY A 379 -31.49 9.75 -45.13
CA GLY A 379 -31.51 11.18 -45.37
C GLY A 379 -30.31 11.88 -44.74
N LYS A 380 -29.85 12.94 -45.38
CA LYS A 380 -28.97 13.93 -44.75
C LYS A 380 -29.83 14.82 -43.87
N HIS A 381 -29.55 14.86 -42.57
CA HIS A 381 -30.26 15.69 -41.60
C HIS A 381 -29.34 16.82 -41.15
N GLN A 382 -29.83 18.06 -41.20
CA GLN A 382 -29.10 19.22 -40.68
C GLN A 382 -29.52 19.46 -39.23
N ILE A 383 -28.55 19.39 -38.33
CA ILE A 383 -28.75 19.58 -36.89
C ILE A 383 -28.04 20.88 -36.50
N GLU A 384 -28.79 21.85 -35.97
CA GLU A 384 -28.19 23.06 -35.40
C GLU A 384 -27.56 22.75 -34.04
N ILE A 385 -26.32 23.20 -33.87
CA ILE A 385 -25.57 23.05 -32.63
C ILE A 385 -25.46 24.40 -31.96
N THR A 386 -25.83 24.44 -30.69
CA THR A 386 -25.84 25.63 -29.85
C THR A 386 -24.93 25.46 -28.64
N SER A 387 -24.49 26.57 -28.04
CA SER A 387 -23.80 26.58 -26.75
C SER A 387 -24.78 26.36 -25.60
N ALA A 388 -24.26 26.16 -24.38
CA ALA A 388 -25.05 26.16 -23.15
C ALA A 388 -25.89 27.44 -22.95
N THR A 389 -25.44 28.58 -23.49
CA THR A 389 -26.16 29.87 -23.50
C THR A 389 -27.11 30.03 -24.71
N GLN A 390 -27.40 28.95 -25.43
CA GLN A 390 -28.26 28.89 -26.62
C GLN A 390 -27.76 29.71 -27.82
N GLN A 391 -26.46 30.06 -27.87
CA GLN A 391 -25.89 30.72 -29.03
C GLN A 391 -25.62 29.69 -30.13
N LEU A 392 -26.07 29.95 -31.36
CA LEU A 392 -25.77 29.09 -32.51
C LEU A 392 -24.27 29.03 -32.80
N LEU A 393 -23.70 27.84 -32.75
CA LEU A 393 -22.28 27.55 -33.02
C LEU A 393 -22.04 27.07 -34.45
N GLY A 394 -23.03 26.41 -35.05
CA GLY A 394 -22.99 25.90 -36.42
C GLY A 394 -24.08 24.87 -36.69
N SER A 395 -23.97 24.17 -37.82
CA SER A 395 -24.86 23.05 -38.16
C SER A 395 -24.05 21.84 -38.61
N ILE A 396 -24.51 20.64 -38.30
CA ILE A 396 -23.89 19.39 -38.72
C ILE A 396 -24.83 18.62 -39.65
N GLU A 397 -24.29 18.04 -40.71
CA GLU A 397 -24.99 17.08 -41.55
C GLU A 397 -24.80 15.66 -40.99
N ALA A 398 -25.86 15.08 -40.44
CA ALA A 398 -25.93 13.69 -40.01
C ALA A 398 -26.49 12.82 -41.14
N THR A 399 -25.76 11.78 -41.54
CA THR A 399 -26.28 10.77 -42.50
C THR A 399 -26.63 9.50 -41.76
N ALA A 400 -27.91 9.09 -41.81
CA ALA A 400 -28.36 7.78 -41.37
C ALA A 400 -28.13 6.75 -42.48
N ILE A 401 -27.41 5.66 -42.23
CA ILE A 401 -27.17 4.59 -43.22
C ILE A 401 -27.40 3.22 -42.56
N ASP A 402 -27.97 2.27 -43.31
CA ASP A 402 -28.06 0.86 -42.91
C ASP A 402 -26.72 0.15 -43.08
N ASN A 403 -26.12 -0.26 -41.96
CA ASN A 403 -24.87 -1.03 -41.91
C ASN A 403 -24.98 -2.18 -40.89
N ASN A 404 -25.98 -3.05 -41.06
CA ASN A 404 -26.41 -4.03 -40.04
C ASN A 404 -26.93 -3.36 -38.75
N GLY A 405 -27.54 -2.18 -38.91
CA GLY A 405 -28.00 -1.30 -37.83
C GLY A 405 -27.83 0.18 -38.20
N LEU A 406 -28.40 1.09 -37.40
CA LEU A 406 -28.38 2.54 -37.65
C LEU A 406 -26.96 3.09 -37.44
N ALA A 407 -26.39 3.70 -38.47
CA ALA A 407 -25.16 4.48 -38.40
C ALA A 407 -25.43 5.97 -38.64
N VAL A 408 -24.88 6.84 -37.79
CA VAL A 408 -24.89 8.30 -37.92
C VAL A 408 -23.46 8.78 -38.11
N THR A 409 -23.14 9.33 -39.27
CA THR A 409 -21.83 9.91 -39.56
C THR A 409 -21.91 11.44 -39.62
N LEU A 410 -20.98 12.09 -38.93
CA LEU A 410 -20.71 13.52 -38.94
C LEU A 410 -19.31 13.74 -39.51
N PRO A 411 -19.19 14.33 -40.71
CA PRO A 411 -17.88 14.71 -41.25
C PRO A 411 -17.25 15.80 -40.39
N ALA A 412 -15.92 15.94 -40.49
CA ALA A 412 -15.17 16.98 -39.79
C ALA A 412 -15.78 18.37 -40.05
N THR A 413 -16.31 18.98 -39.00
CA THR A 413 -17.01 20.26 -39.03
C THR A 413 -16.39 21.20 -38.00
N THR A 414 -15.99 22.40 -38.41
CA THR A 414 -15.44 23.44 -37.53
C THR A 414 -16.53 24.45 -37.17
N PHE A 415 -16.71 24.70 -35.88
CA PHE A 415 -17.72 25.61 -35.34
C PHE A 415 -17.16 27.02 -35.10
N SER A 416 -18.04 27.98 -34.84
CA SER A 416 -17.67 29.39 -34.62
C SER A 416 -16.77 29.62 -33.41
N ASN A 417 -16.76 28.70 -32.44
CA ASN A 417 -15.87 28.71 -31.28
C ASN A 417 -14.46 28.13 -31.58
N GLY A 418 -14.17 27.73 -32.83
CA GLY A 418 -12.87 27.20 -33.24
C GLY A 418 -12.65 25.72 -32.92
N VAL A 419 -13.66 25.02 -32.40
CA VAL A 419 -13.62 23.56 -32.19
C VAL A 419 -14.01 22.85 -33.48
N THR A 420 -13.33 21.76 -33.81
CA THR A 420 -13.62 20.87 -34.94
C THR A 420 -14.04 19.51 -34.41
N LEU A 421 -15.15 18.97 -34.91
CA LEU A 421 -15.68 17.65 -34.55
C LEU A 421 -15.84 16.78 -35.79
N ALA A 422 -15.35 15.55 -35.71
CA ALA A 422 -15.74 14.44 -36.59
C ALA A 422 -16.25 13.30 -35.69
N MET A 423 -17.34 12.65 -36.08
CA MET A 423 -17.90 11.55 -35.29
C MET A 423 -18.64 10.55 -36.17
N THR A 424 -18.53 9.27 -35.83
CA THR A 424 -19.38 8.21 -36.37
C THR A 424 -19.95 7.43 -35.20
N VAL A 425 -21.27 7.27 -35.16
CA VAL A 425 -21.98 6.43 -34.20
C VAL A 425 -22.60 5.29 -34.98
N THR A 426 -22.33 4.04 -34.62
CA THR A 426 -23.03 2.87 -35.18
C THR A 426 -23.78 2.16 -34.07
N THR A 427 -24.92 1.54 -34.39
CA THR A 427 -25.78 0.89 -33.41
C THR A 427 -26.30 -0.45 -33.93
N THR A 428 -26.76 -1.34 -33.04
CA THR A 428 -27.50 -2.56 -33.44
C THR A 428 -28.98 -2.33 -33.72
N VAL A 429 -29.49 -1.11 -33.51
CA VAL A 429 -30.90 -0.78 -33.79
C VAL A 429 -31.12 -0.90 -35.31
N PRO A 430 -32.02 -1.79 -35.78
CA PRO A 430 -32.25 -1.95 -37.22
C PRO A 430 -32.78 -0.66 -37.83
N VAL A 431 -32.36 -0.32 -39.05
CA VAL A 431 -32.91 0.83 -39.78
C VAL A 431 -34.43 0.71 -40.00
N GLY A 432 -34.98 -0.51 -40.04
CA GLY A 432 -36.43 -0.74 -40.06
C GLY A 432 -37.21 -0.15 -38.87
N ALA A 433 -36.53 0.18 -37.76
CA ALA A 433 -37.11 0.96 -36.66
C ALA A 433 -37.55 2.37 -37.12
N ALA A 434 -36.85 2.95 -38.09
CA ALA A 434 -37.15 4.24 -38.71
C ALA A 434 -38.37 4.17 -39.66
N ASP A 435 -38.65 2.99 -40.20
CA ASP A 435 -39.77 2.70 -41.12
C ASP A 435 -40.97 2.06 -40.41
N ASN A 436 -41.08 2.23 -39.09
CA ASN A 436 -42.13 1.68 -38.23
C ASN A 436 -42.27 0.14 -38.23
N THR A 437 -41.20 -0.59 -38.52
CA THR A 437 -41.21 -2.06 -38.47
C THR A 437 -40.88 -2.56 -37.06
N PRO A 438 -41.72 -3.44 -36.46
CA PRO A 438 -41.39 -4.03 -35.16
C PRO A 438 -40.12 -4.87 -35.19
N PHE A 439 -39.32 -4.81 -34.13
CA PHE A 439 -38.09 -5.60 -33.99
C PHE A 439 -37.89 -6.06 -32.54
N ASN A 440 -37.11 -7.12 -32.36
CA ASN A 440 -36.74 -7.61 -31.04
C ASN A 440 -35.37 -7.06 -30.65
N LEU A 441 -35.28 -6.52 -29.44
CA LEU A 441 -34.05 -6.07 -28.83
C LEU A 441 -33.73 -7.01 -27.67
N SER A 442 -32.53 -7.60 -27.66
CA SER A 442 -32.00 -8.38 -26.53
C SER A 442 -30.79 -7.70 -25.89
N ALA A 443 -30.08 -6.89 -26.67
CA ALA A 443 -29.03 -6.01 -26.23
C ALA A 443 -28.98 -4.79 -27.18
N LEU A 444 -28.52 -3.67 -26.66
CA LEU A 444 -28.22 -2.46 -27.42
C LEU A 444 -26.70 -2.29 -27.46
N ASP A 445 -26.09 -2.36 -28.64
CA ASP A 445 -24.69 -2.02 -28.82
C ASP A 445 -24.62 -0.68 -29.58
N LEU A 446 -23.79 0.24 -29.10
CA LEU A 446 -23.45 1.51 -29.73
C LEU A 446 -21.92 1.58 -29.83
N HIS A 447 -21.38 1.94 -30.99
CA HIS A 447 -19.95 2.21 -31.14
C HIS A 447 -19.75 3.64 -31.61
N ILE A 448 -18.91 4.38 -30.92
CA ILE A 448 -18.60 5.77 -31.20
C ILE A 448 -17.13 5.86 -31.61
N VAL A 449 -16.88 6.40 -32.79
CA VAL A 449 -15.54 6.85 -33.22
C VAL A 449 -15.61 8.35 -33.37
N ALA A 450 -14.83 9.09 -32.60
CA ALA A 450 -14.88 10.55 -32.62
C ALA A 450 -13.49 11.18 -32.55
N SER A 451 -13.36 12.38 -33.12
CA SER A 451 -12.22 13.27 -32.96
C SER A 451 -12.76 14.68 -32.73
N VAL A 452 -12.41 15.27 -31.59
CA VAL A 452 -12.75 16.65 -31.22
C VAL A 452 -11.45 17.41 -31.01
N GLU A 453 -11.26 18.53 -31.67
CA GLU A 453 -10.02 19.29 -31.51
C GLU A 453 -10.23 20.79 -31.61
N ASN A 454 -9.34 21.53 -30.97
CA ASN A 454 -9.18 22.97 -31.18
C ASN A 454 -7.69 23.27 -31.45
N ALA A 455 -7.30 24.53 -31.36
CA ALA A 455 -5.92 24.95 -31.56
C ALA A 455 -4.94 24.36 -30.52
N LYS A 456 -5.41 24.03 -29.32
CA LYS A 456 -4.61 23.69 -28.15
C LYS A 456 -4.69 22.23 -27.72
N ALA A 457 -5.76 21.53 -28.05
CA ALA A 457 -5.98 20.15 -27.61
C ALA A 457 -6.71 19.32 -28.67
N LYS A 458 -6.65 18.00 -28.51
CA LYS A 458 -7.38 17.02 -29.31
C LYS A 458 -7.79 15.83 -28.44
N LEU A 459 -9.06 15.45 -28.52
CA LEU A 459 -9.65 14.25 -27.94
C LEU A 459 -10.01 13.30 -29.09
N GLU A 460 -9.50 12.08 -29.07
CA GLU A 460 -9.93 11.00 -29.96
C GLU A 460 -10.50 9.83 -29.16
N VAL A 461 -11.51 9.21 -29.75
CA VAL A 461 -12.24 8.09 -29.18
C VAL A 461 -12.34 7.03 -30.28
N ASN A 462 -11.79 5.82 -30.06
CA ASN A 462 -11.64 4.85 -31.15
C ASN A 462 -11.56 3.36 -30.74
N PRO A 463 -12.65 2.60 -30.95
CA PRO A 463 -14.03 3.00 -30.74
C PRO A 463 -14.37 2.95 -29.23
N LEU A 464 -15.26 3.83 -28.78
CA LEU A 464 -15.96 3.70 -27.50
C LEU A 464 -17.25 2.94 -27.71
N ALA A 465 -17.30 1.73 -27.20
CA ALA A 465 -18.42 0.81 -27.32
C ALA A 465 -19.27 0.86 -26.05
N PHE A 466 -20.52 1.28 -26.18
CA PHE A 466 -21.55 1.08 -25.17
C PHE A 466 -22.31 -0.20 -25.48
N ARG A 467 -22.51 -1.05 -24.50
CA ARG A 467 -23.36 -2.23 -24.60
C ARG A 467 -24.27 -2.32 -23.39
N SER A 468 -25.56 -2.44 -23.63
CA SER A 468 -26.57 -2.72 -22.61
C SER A 468 -27.23 -4.06 -22.90
N THR A 469 -27.29 -4.94 -21.89
CA THR A 469 -27.99 -6.22 -22.00
C THR A 469 -29.31 -6.16 -21.24
N LEU A 470 -30.32 -6.86 -21.75
CA LEU A 470 -31.66 -6.90 -21.15
C LEU A 470 -31.90 -8.25 -20.47
N ASN A 471 -32.62 -8.24 -19.34
CA ASN A 471 -33.02 -9.47 -18.63
C ASN A 471 -33.95 -10.35 -19.47
N ALA A 472 -34.73 -9.73 -20.36
CA ALA A 472 -35.56 -10.40 -21.33
C ALA A 472 -35.54 -9.62 -22.66
N SER A 473 -35.64 -10.34 -23.77
CA SER A 473 -35.80 -9.68 -25.06
C SER A 473 -37.14 -8.93 -25.09
N VAL A 474 -37.11 -7.70 -25.57
CA VAL A 474 -38.27 -6.82 -25.68
C VAL A 474 -38.59 -6.61 -27.15
N THR A 475 -39.87 -6.76 -27.52
CA THR A 475 -40.35 -6.39 -28.85
C THR A 475 -40.69 -4.91 -28.87
N ILE A 476 -39.95 -4.13 -29.65
CA ILE A 476 -40.21 -2.72 -29.91
C ILE A 476 -41.08 -2.61 -31.16
N ASP A 477 -42.28 -2.08 -31.02
CA ASP A 477 -43.17 -1.73 -32.14
C ASP A 477 -43.17 -0.19 -32.28
N PRO A 478 -42.39 0.38 -33.22
CA PRO A 478 -42.31 1.84 -33.39
C PRO A 478 -43.66 2.50 -33.72
N SER A 479 -44.65 1.73 -34.18
CA SER A 479 -45.99 2.24 -34.50
C SER A 479 -46.90 2.44 -33.27
N SER A 480 -46.59 1.77 -32.14
CA SER A 480 -47.35 1.83 -30.88
C SER A 480 -47.26 3.20 -30.19
N ASP A 481 -48.33 3.59 -29.49
CA ASP A 481 -48.38 4.81 -28.67
C ASP A 481 -47.75 4.62 -27.28
N ALA A 482 -47.46 3.37 -26.91
CA ALA A 482 -46.75 3.01 -25.68
C ALA A 482 -45.70 1.94 -25.97
N TYR A 483 -44.47 2.18 -25.52
CA TYR A 483 -43.36 1.24 -25.67
C TYR A 483 -43.18 0.43 -24.38
N PRO A 484 -42.86 -0.86 -24.47
CA PRO A 484 -42.43 -1.63 -23.31
C PRO A 484 -41.11 -1.07 -22.76
N GLU A 485 -41.03 -0.91 -21.45
CA GLU A 485 -39.82 -0.43 -20.77
C GLU A 485 -38.76 -1.54 -20.75
N PRO A 486 -37.54 -1.29 -21.26
CA PRO A 486 -36.48 -2.29 -21.26
C PRO A 486 -35.95 -2.54 -19.84
N ASP A 487 -35.98 -3.81 -19.41
CA ASP A 487 -35.40 -4.22 -18.13
C ASP A 487 -33.90 -4.49 -18.29
N ILE A 488 -33.08 -3.47 -18.02
CA ILE A 488 -31.62 -3.52 -18.15
C ILE A 488 -31.04 -4.45 -17.07
N ALA A 489 -30.26 -5.44 -17.51
CA ALA A 489 -29.49 -6.32 -16.63
C ALA A 489 -28.16 -5.66 -16.20
N ASN A 490 -27.42 -5.14 -17.18
CA ASN A 490 -26.20 -4.37 -17.01
C ASN A 490 -25.98 -3.47 -18.23
N ALA A 491 -25.14 -2.45 -18.08
CA ALA A 491 -24.54 -1.80 -19.23
C ALA A 491 -23.07 -1.46 -18.98
N ASP A 492 -22.26 -1.59 -20.01
CA ASP A 492 -20.84 -1.22 -20.01
C ASP A 492 -20.54 -0.25 -21.14
N LEU A 493 -19.62 0.67 -20.89
CA LEU A 493 -19.03 1.58 -21.84
C LEU A 493 -17.53 1.33 -21.81
N GLN A 494 -16.92 0.96 -22.92
CA GLN A 494 -15.50 0.63 -22.97
C GLN A 494 -14.85 1.08 -24.26
N GLY A 495 -13.60 1.54 -24.21
CA GLY A 495 -12.87 1.88 -25.42
C GLY A 495 -11.64 2.73 -25.18
N LYS A 496 -10.90 2.98 -26.25
CA LYS A 496 -9.68 3.76 -26.22
C LYS A 496 -9.96 5.26 -26.30
N ILE A 497 -9.34 6.01 -25.40
CA ILE A 497 -9.29 7.46 -25.37
C ILE A 497 -7.85 7.91 -25.65
N ILE A 498 -7.70 8.89 -26.53
CA ILE A 498 -6.44 9.58 -26.78
C ILE A 498 -6.69 11.05 -26.53
N LEU A 499 -5.90 11.66 -25.66
CA LEU A 499 -6.00 13.07 -25.32
C LEU A 499 -4.64 13.72 -25.50
N SER A 500 -4.55 14.63 -26.46
CA SER A 500 -3.31 15.35 -26.78
C SER A 500 -3.44 16.81 -26.41
N ASN A 501 -2.55 17.29 -25.56
CA ASN A 501 -2.28 18.70 -25.34
C ASN A 501 -1.26 19.17 -26.40
N LYS A 502 -1.71 19.97 -27.36
CA LYS A 502 -0.90 20.48 -28.48
C LYS A 502 0.03 21.62 -28.04
N ASP A 503 -0.28 22.31 -26.94
CA ASP A 503 0.54 23.40 -26.41
C ASP A 503 1.80 22.83 -25.71
N SER A 504 1.65 21.80 -24.87
CA SER A 504 2.77 21.14 -24.17
C SER A 504 3.37 19.96 -24.94
N GLY A 505 2.67 19.43 -25.95
CA GLY A 505 3.08 18.24 -26.68
C GLY A 505 2.93 16.94 -25.87
N ILE A 506 2.11 16.95 -24.82
CA ILE A 506 1.81 15.78 -23.98
C ILE A 506 0.59 15.04 -24.55
N THR A 507 0.64 13.71 -24.56
CA THR A 507 -0.46 12.86 -24.99
C THR A 507 -0.73 11.74 -24.00
N PHE A 508 -1.96 11.65 -23.50
CA PHE A 508 -2.49 10.47 -22.86
C PHE A 508 -3.07 9.51 -23.91
N THR A 509 -2.78 8.21 -23.79
CA THR A 509 -3.43 7.14 -24.56
C THR A 509 -3.78 6.01 -23.62
N GLY A 510 -5.06 5.67 -23.50
CA GLY A 510 -5.49 4.62 -22.60
C GLY A 510 -6.86 4.05 -22.91
N ASP A 511 -7.17 2.94 -22.26
CA ASP A 511 -8.49 2.32 -22.27
C ASP A 511 -9.32 2.86 -21.09
N SER A 512 -10.57 3.17 -21.36
CA SER A 512 -11.57 3.56 -20.38
C SER A 512 -12.65 2.49 -20.30
N GLN A 513 -13.16 2.23 -19.10
CA GLN A 513 -14.32 1.39 -18.89
C GLN A 513 -15.23 1.98 -17.81
N ILE A 514 -16.53 2.02 -18.06
CA ILE A 514 -17.56 2.34 -17.06
C ILE A 514 -18.60 1.23 -17.10
N LYS A 515 -19.02 0.73 -15.94
CA LYS A 515 -20.16 -0.18 -15.81
C LYS A 515 -21.21 0.47 -14.95
N VAL A 516 -22.46 0.27 -15.35
CA VAL A 516 -23.63 0.75 -14.62
C VAL A 516 -24.57 -0.42 -14.31
N VAL A 517 -25.24 -0.32 -13.18
CA VAL A 517 -26.18 -1.32 -12.66
C VAL A 517 -27.53 -0.67 -12.37
N LYS A 518 -28.62 -1.42 -12.59
CA LYS A 518 -29.98 -0.96 -12.27
C LYS A 518 -30.15 -0.68 -10.78
N LEU A 519 -30.83 0.43 -10.45
CA LEU A 519 -31.21 0.74 -9.07
C LEU A 519 -32.44 -0.07 -8.64
N ASN A 520 -32.36 -0.69 -7.46
CA ASN A 520 -33.40 -1.58 -6.93
C ASN A 520 -34.69 -0.84 -6.53
N ASN A 521 -34.59 0.44 -6.14
CA ASN A 521 -35.67 1.22 -5.52
C ASN A 521 -36.04 2.49 -6.32
N ALA A 522 -36.02 2.39 -7.66
CA ALA A 522 -36.48 3.44 -8.56
C ALA A 522 -37.89 3.93 -8.20
N GLN A 523 -38.02 5.13 -7.62
CA GLN A 523 -39.32 5.79 -7.38
C GLN A 523 -39.70 6.75 -8.52
N GLN A 524 -38.87 6.89 -9.56
CA GLN A 524 -39.07 7.83 -10.68
C GLN A 524 -39.31 7.12 -12.01
N ASP A 525 -39.99 7.82 -12.93
CA ASP A 525 -40.18 7.41 -14.32
C ASP A 525 -38.82 7.31 -15.05
N GLY A 526 -38.56 6.15 -15.69
CA GLY A 526 -37.33 5.84 -16.40
C GLY A 526 -36.60 4.63 -15.83
N VAL A 527 -35.47 4.23 -16.44
CA VAL A 527 -34.60 3.16 -15.94
C VAL A 527 -33.44 3.79 -15.16
N PRO A 528 -33.57 4.04 -13.85
CA PRO A 528 -32.47 4.63 -13.09
C PRO A 528 -31.41 3.56 -12.87
N VAL A 529 -30.20 3.90 -13.25
CA VAL A 529 -29.01 3.09 -12.97
C VAL A 529 -28.07 3.89 -12.09
N SER A 530 -27.07 3.21 -11.57
CA SER A 530 -25.94 3.81 -10.86
C SER A 530 -24.64 3.32 -11.46
N VAL A 531 -23.58 4.13 -11.32
CA VAL A 531 -22.22 3.69 -11.64
C VAL A 531 -21.81 2.64 -10.62
N GLU A 532 -21.44 1.46 -11.11
CA GLU A 532 -20.88 0.37 -10.31
C GLU A 532 -19.35 0.38 -10.37
N TYR A 533 -18.80 0.74 -11.52
CA TYR A 533 -17.37 0.63 -11.77
C TYR A 533 -16.92 1.66 -12.80
N ALA A 534 -15.74 2.24 -12.59
CA ALA A 534 -15.05 3.08 -13.57
C ALA A 534 -13.56 2.78 -13.56
N LYS A 535 -12.92 2.70 -14.72
CA LYS A 535 -11.48 2.47 -14.87
C LYS A 535 -10.92 3.32 -16.00
N LEU A 536 -9.73 3.84 -15.78
CA LEU A 536 -8.88 4.49 -16.78
C LEU A 536 -7.48 3.88 -16.67
N ASP A 537 -6.93 3.37 -17.78
CA ASP A 537 -5.67 2.64 -17.80
C ASP A 537 -4.90 2.99 -19.05
N GLY A 538 -3.71 3.56 -18.91
CA GLY A 538 -2.99 4.08 -20.06
C GLY A 538 -1.60 4.62 -19.77
N ASN A 539 -1.05 5.25 -20.81
CA ASN A 539 0.25 5.88 -20.81
C ASN A 539 0.11 7.37 -21.11
N ILE A 540 0.94 8.19 -20.48
CA ILE A 540 1.13 9.60 -20.79
C ILE A 540 2.53 9.74 -21.36
N GLU A 541 2.65 10.37 -22.52
CA GLU A 541 3.91 10.60 -23.21
C GLU A 541 4.09 12.09 -23.45
N ALA A 542 5.23 12.63 -23.02
CA ALA A 542 5.63 14.01 -23.30
C ALA A 542 6.60 14.06 -24.48
N SER A 543 6.59 15.17 -25.21
CA SER A 543 7.47 15.39 -26.36
C SER A 543 8.97 15.43 -26.01
N ASP A 544 9.31 15.67 -24.74
CA ASP A 544 10.67 15.66 -24.19
C ASP A 544 11.17 14.26 -23.79
N GLY A 545 10.35 13.22 -23.96
CA GLY A 545 10.69 11.82 -23.68
C GLY A 545 10.27 11.34 -22.29
N ARG A 546 9.68 12.19 -21.43
CA ARG A 546 9.07 11.74 -20.19
C ARG A 546 7.83 10.89 -20.48
N HIS A 547 7.61 9.86 -19.68
CA HIS A 547 6.46 8.98 -19.80
C HIS A 547 5.97 8.49 -18.44
N LEU A 548 4.66 8.26 -18.33
CA LEU A 548 4.00 7.77 -17.13
C LEU A 548 2.96 6.72 -17.50
N GLN A 549 3.14 5.50 -17.02
CA GLN A 549 2.13 4.46 -17.15
C GLN A 549 1.36 4.32 -15.84
N GLY A 550 0.03 4.23 -15.93
CA GLY A 550 -0.79 4.11 -14.74
C GLY A 550 -2.23 3.71 -15.02
N MET A 551 -2.90 3.35 -13.93
CA MET A 551 -4.27 2.92 -13.91
C MET A 551 -4.97 3.50 -12.68
N VAL A 552 -6.19 3.98 -12.87
CA VAL A 552 -7.10 4.38 -11.79
C VAL A 552 -8.40 3.62 -11.98
N GLU A 553 -8.88 3.01 -10.91
CA GLU A 553 -10.10 2.23 -10.83
C GLU A 553 -10.94 2.69 -9.64
N ILE A 554 -12.26 2.76 -9.83
CA ILE A 554 -13.24 3.02 -8.79
C ILE A 554 -14.29 1.92 -8.87
N ASN A 555 -14.59 1.29 -7.74
CA ASN A 555 -15.66 0.32 -7.57
C ASN A 555 -16.64 0.81 -6.50
N ILE A 556 -17.94 0.72 -6.76
CA ILE A 556 -19.01 1.15 -5.86
C ILE A 556 -19.82 -0.09 -5.43
N ASP A 557 -19.47 -0.63 -4.26
CA ASP A 557 -19.97 -1.92 -3.75
C ASP A 557 -21.51 -1.92 -3.54
N ASN A 558 -22.12 -0.75 -3.33
CA ASN A 558 -23.56 -0.59 -3.11
C ASN A 558 -24.31 0.12 -4.24
N ALA A 559 -23.76 0.14 -5.46
CA ALA A 559 -24.33 0.86 -6.61
C ALA A 559 -25.78 0.49 -6.95
N ALA A 560 -26.19 -0.78 -6.76
CA ALA A 560 -27.59 -1.19 -6.99
C ALA A 560 -28.59 -0.57 -6.00
N THR A 561 -28.12 0.08 -4.93
CA THR A 561 -28.94 0.71 -3.89
C THR A 561 -28.60 2.17 -3.61
N PHE A 562 -27.48 2.66 -4.13
CA PHE A 562 -27.02 4.03 -3.99
C PHE A 562 -26.98 4.69 -5.37
N ASP A 563 -27.75 5.75 -5.57
CA ASP A 563 -27.85 6.46 -6.84
C ASP A 563 -26.68 7.44 -6.99
N THR A 564 -25.61 6.97 -7.65
CA THR A 564 -24.39 7.76 -7.86
C THR A 564 -24.63 8.96 -8.78
N PHE A 565 -25.54 8.85 -9.74
CA PHE A 565 -25.85 9.99 -10.61
C PHE A 565 -26.64 11.06 -9.88
N ALA A 566 -27.61 10.67 -9.05
CA ALA A 566 -28.32 11.63 -8.20
C ALA A 566 -27.39 12.25 -7.15
N PHE A 567 -26.44 11.49 -6.60
CA PHE A 567 -25.42 12.02 -5.68
C PHE A 567 -24.53 13.09 -6.34
N LEU A 568 -24.01 12.82 -7.54
CA LEU A 568 -23.14 13.76 -8.26
C LEU A 568 -23.87 15.03 -8.72
N ASN A 569 -25.18 14.94 -8.94
CA ASN A 569 -26.04 16.07 -9.29
C ASN A 569 -26.75 16.68 -8.07
N HIS A 570 -26.45 16.22 -6.85
CA HIS A 570 -27.15 16.68 -5.67
C HIS A 570 -26.73 18.10 -5.30
N GLU A 571 -27.71 18.99 -5.23
CA GLU A 571 -27.58 20.29 -4.61
C GLU A 571 -28.35 20.29 -3.29
N ALA A 572 -27.67 20.61 -2.19
CA ALA A 572 -28.29 20.71 -0.87
C ALA A 572 -29.34 21.83 -0.81
N GLU A 573 -29.22 22.80 -1.72
CA GLU A 573 -30.09 23.95 -1.82
C GLU A 573 -30.28 24.35 -3.28
N ILE A 574 -31.53 24.56 -3.69
CA ILE A 574 -31.86 25.09 -5.02
C ILE A 574 -32.75 26.34 -4.90
N TYR A 575 -32.64 27.24 -5.86
CA TYR A 575 -33.55 28.40 -6.00
C TYR A 575 -34.56 28.11 -7.10
N ALA A 576 -35.79 27.76 -6.69
CA ALA A 576 -36.87 27.42 -7.58
C ALA A 576 -37.66 28.68 -7.98
N ASN A 577 -37.78 28.89 -9.29
CA ASN A 577 -38.60 29.94 -9.88
C ASN A 577 -39.59 29.30 -10.84
N SER A 578 -40.88 29.63 -10.72
CA SER A 578 -41.89 29.13 -11.64
C SER A 578 -42.93 30.20 -12.01
N PHE A 579 -43.47 30.06 -13.22
CA PHE A 579 -44.66 30.74 -13.70
C PHE A 579 -45.52 29.69 -14.40
N GLU A 580 -46.56 29.21 -13.73
CA GLU A 580 -47.44 28.18 -14.29
C GLU A 580 -48.85 28.75 -14.60
N PRO A 581 -49.43 28.42 -15.78
CA PRO A 581 -50.84 28.62 -16.03
C PRO A 581 -51.66 27.61 -15.22
N GLY A 582 -51.90 27.87 -13.93
CA GLY A 582 -52.64 26.94 -13.07
C GLY A 582 -52.62 27.24 -11.57
N ASP A 583 -53.50 26.53 -10.86
CA ASP A 583 -53.98 26.81 -9.49
C ASP A 583 -53.14 26.15 -8.37
N ILE A 584 -51.80 26.20 -8.48
CA ILE A 584 -50.92 25.70 -7.40
C ILE A 584 -51.32 26.39 -6.08
N PHE A 585 -51.69 27.67 -6.14
CA PHE A 585 -52.06 28.48 -5.00
C PHE A 585 -53.57 28.60 -4.71
N GLY A 586 -54.44 27.71 -5.19
CA GLY A 586 -55.89 27.86 -5.01
C GLY A 586 -56.35 28.00 -3.57
N VAL A 587 -55.63 27.40 -2.62
CA VAL A 587 -55.87 27.58 -1.18
C VAL A 587 -55.44 28.97 -0.67
N VAL A 588 -54.38 29.55 -1.23
CA VAL A 588 -53.88 30.91 -0.95
C VAL A 588 -54.78 31.96 -1.60
N GLU A 589 -55.29 31.71 -2.82
CA GLU A 589 -56.34 32.52 -3.47
C GLU A 589 -57.60 32.54 -2.62
N ILE A 590 -58.09 31.38 -2.16
CA ILE A 590 -59.27 31.28 -1.29
C ILE A 590 -59.04 31.99 0.06
N ALA A 591 -57.83 31.91 0.62
CA ALA A 591 -57.50 32.60 1.87
C ALA A 591 -57.42 34.13 1.71
N ALA A 592 -56.83 34.62 0.61
CA ALA A 592 -56.76 36.05 0.28
C ALA A 592 -58.13 36.64 -0.10
N ALA A 593 -58.91 35.91 -0.91
CA ALA A 593 -60.25 36.32 -1.35
C ALA A 593 -61.27 36.37 -0.19
N ARG A 594 -61.08 35.59 0.88
CA ARG A 594 -61.88 35.70 2.12
C ARG A 594 -61.69 37.04 2.83
N GLN A 595 -60.54 37.68 2.66
CA GLN A 595 -60.24 38.99 3.25
C GLN A 595 -60.57 40.14 2.29
N PHE A 596 -60.49 39.92 0.98
CA PHE A 596 -60.80 40.90 -0.07
C PHE A 596 -61.61 40.29 -1.22
N PRO A 597 -62.94 40.50 -1.27
CA PRO A 597 -63.76 40.02 -2.37
C PRO A 597 -63.44 40.73 -3.70
N ASN A 598 -63.58 40.01 -4.82
CA ASN A 598 -63.30 40.46 -6.20
C ASN A 598 -61.82 40.80 -6.49
N LEU A 599 -60.89 39.98 -5.99
CA LEU A 599 -59.46 40.13 -6.24
C LEU A 599 -59.12 39.89 -7.73
N THR A 600 -58.21 40.71 -8.29
CA THR A 600 -57.62 40.48 -9.64
C THR A 600 -56.15 40.05 -9.57
N SER A 601 -55.45 40.39 -8.49
CA SER A 601 -54.12 39.83 -8.19
C SER A 601 -53.79 39.93 -6.71
N ALA A 602 -52.99 38.97 -6.23
CA ALA A 602 -52.37 38.96 -4.91
C ALA A 602 -50.89 38.61 -5.08
N SER A 603 -49.99 39.34 -4.46
CA SER A 603 -48.60 38.87 -4.36
C SER A 603 -48.01 39.21 -3.01
N TRP A 604 -47.00 38.47 -2.60
CA TRP A 604 -46.22 38.71 -1.41
C TRP A 604 -44.74 38.60 -1.75
N ASP A 605 -43.94 39.44 -1.10
CA ASP A 605 -42.49 39.49 -1.23
C ASP A 605 -41.85 39.59 0.15
N ARG A 606 -40.80 38.80 0.37
CA ARG A 606 -40.11 38.67 1.66
C ARG A 606 -39.37 39.94 2.09
N PHE A 607 -38.85 40.73 1.15
CA PHE A 607 -38.09 41.95 1.45
C PHE A 607 -38.99 43.07 1.96
N SER A 608 -40.16 43.23 1.34
CA SER A 608 -41.16 44.21 1.80
C SER A 608 -41.98 43.69 2.99
N ASN A 609 -42.10 42.38 3.13
CA ASN A 609 -42.99 41.69 4.05
C ASN A 609 -44.44 42.19 3.99
N GLN A 610 -44.88 42.56 2.78
CA GLN A 610 -46.21 43.08 2.51
C GLN A 610 -46.95 42.19 1.51
N LEU A 611 -48.24 41.98 1.77
CA LEU A 611 -49.18 41.39 0.82
C LEU A 611 -49.80 42.50 -0.02
N PHE A 612 -49.56 42.44 -1.32
CA PHE A 612 -50.06 43.36 -2.34
C PHE A 612 -51.37 42.78 -2.90
N LEU A 613 -52.48 43.47 -2.69
CA LEU A 613 -53.80 43.05 -3.16
C LEU A 613 -54.32 44.08 -4.16
N SER A 614 -54.68 43.64 -5.37
CA SER A 614 -55.29 44.51 -6.38
C SER A 614 -56.64 43.98 -6.83
N ASN A 615 -57.56 44.90 -7.11
CA ASN A 615 -58.83 44.65 -7.78
C ASN A 615 -59.14 45.78 -8.77
N GLU A 616 -60.32 45.76 -9.40
CA GLU A 616 -60.76 46.80 -10.35
C GLU A 616 -60.83 48.22 -9.74
N GLN A 617 -60.80 48.36 -8.41
CA GLN A 617 -60.97 49.63 -7.69
C GLN A 617 -59.64 50.21 -7.19
N GLY A 618 -58.55 49.45 -7.22
CA GLY A 618 -57.21 49.89 -6.84
C GLY A 618 -56.37 48.82 -6.12
N THR A 619 -55.21 49.24 -5.59
CA THR A 619 -54.25 48.38 -4.88
C THR A 619 -54.16 48.74 -3.41
N THR A 620 -54.11 47.74 -2.53
CA THR A 620 -53.92 47.89 -1.08
C THR A 620 -52.74 47.03 -0.61
N PHE A 621 -52.07 47.47 0.46
CA PHE A 621 -50.93 46.79 1.09
C PHE A 621 -51.32 46.37 2.50
N LEU A 622 -51.14 45.09 2.80
CA LEU A 622 -51.39 44.52 4.13
C LEU A 622 -50.11 43.90 4.70
N PRO A 623 -49.95 43.84 6.03
CA PRO A 623 -48.93 42.98 6.63
C PRO A 623 -49.18 41.52 6.21
N ALA A 624 -48.11 40.79 5.91
CA ALA A 624 -48.22 39.38 5.58
C ALA A 624 -48.70 38.54 6.77
N ASP A 625 -49.62 37.61 6.52
CA ASP A 625 -50.03 36.61 7.50
C ASP A 625 -49.05 35.42 7.43
N SER A 626 -48.40 35.10 8.55
CA SER A 626 -47.53 33.92 8.68
C SER A 626 -48.21 32.61 8.28
N ALA A 627 -49.54 32.50 8.44
CA ALA A 627 -50.28 31.30 8.01
C ALA A 627 -50.36 31.19 6.48
N LEU A 628 -50.38 32.31 5.76
CA LEU A 628 -50.41 32.35 4.30
C LEU A 628 -49.05 31.94 3.72
N ILE A 629 -47.96 32.41 4.32
CA ILE A 629 -46.58 32.03 3.95
C ILE A 629 -46.38 30.52 4.16
N ALA A 630 -46.77 30.00 5.33
CA ALA A 630 -46.64 28.58 5.64
C ALA A 630 -47.47 27.67 4.70
N LEU A 631 -48.63 28.15 4.23
CA LEU A 631 -49.43 27.45 3.21
C LEU A 631 -48.70 27.43 1.86
N ALA A 632 -48.13 28.56 1.43
CA ALA A 632 -47.35 28.63 0.19
C ALA A 632 -46.12 27.71 0.25
N GLU A 633 -45.37 27.73 1.35
CA GLU A 633 -44.23 26.83 1.60
C GLU A 633 -44.65 25.35 1.54
N ALA A 634 -45.76 24.98 2.18
CA ALA A 634 -46.25 23.59 2.18
C ALA A 634 -46.67 23.12 0.78
N GLU A 635 -47.21 24.01 -0.04
CA GLU A 635 -47.65 23.67 -1.39
C GLU A 635 -46.47 23.55 -2.36
N ILE A 636 -45.53 24.50 -2.31
CA ILE A 636 -44.29 24.42 -3.09
C ILE A 636 -43.52 23.16 -2.68
N LYS A 637 -43.45 22.84 -1.39
CA LYS A 637 -42.79 21.62 -0.89
C LYS A 637 -43.33 20.33 -1.49
N LYS A 638 -44.61 20.25 -1.88
CA LYS A 638 -45.17 19.06 -2.55
C LYS A 638 -44.57 18.83 -3.94
N GLN A 639 -44.08 19.88 -4.60
CA GLN A 639 -43.41 19.80 -5.90
C GLN A 639 -41.96 19.32 -5.78
N PHE A 640 -41.40 19.34 -4.56
CA PHE A 640 -40.04 18.90 -4.26
C PHE A 640 -40.05 17.75 -3.24
N PRO A 641 -40.43 16.52 -3.65
CA PRO A 641 -40.33 15.34 -2.80
C PRO A 641 -38.91 15.21 -2.20
N GLY A 642 -38.82 15.03 -0.89
CA GLY A 642 -37.54 14.92 -0.18
C GLY A 642 -36.96 16.24 0.35
N ALA A 643 -37.56 17.40 0.04
CA ALA A 643 -37.15 18.67 0.65
C ALA A 643 -37.34 18.63 2.18
N LEU A 644 -36.34 19.08 2.93
CA LEU A 644 -36.46 19.26 4.38
C LEU A 644 -37.28 20.51 4.69
N SER A 645 -37.02 21.60 3.98
CA SER A 645 -37.76 22.85 4.12
C SER A 645 -37.81 23.63 2.82
N VAL A 646 -38.79 24.52 2.72
CA VAL A 646 -38.95 25.49 1.65
C VAL A 646 -39.08 26.85 2.32
N GLN A 647 -38.32 27.84 1.86
CA GLN A 647 -38.46 29.23 2.25
C GLN A 647 -38.91 30.01 1.03
N VAL A 648 -40.10 30.59 1.09
CA VAL A 648 -40.61 31.39 -0.04
C VAL A 648 -40.06 32.80 0.07
N ASP A 649 -39.51 33.31 -1.03
CA ASP A 649 -39.07 34.69 -1.16
C ASP A 649 -40.14 35.55 -1.84
N TYR A 650 -40.91 34.93 -2.73
CA TYR A 650 -42.01 35.56 -3.43
C TYR A 650 -43.09 34.55 -3.81
N PHE A 651 -44.36 34.95 -3.71
CA PHE A 651 -45.44 34.23 -4.40
C PHE A 651 -46.48 35.23 -4.92
N GLY A 652 -47.11 34.88 -6.04
CA GLY A 652 -48.04 35.73 -6.75
C GLY A 652 -49.13 34.93 -7.43
N TYR A 653 -50.33 35.51 -7.41
CA TYR A 653 -51.49 35.12 -8.16
C TYR A 653 -51.89 36.29 -9.07
N PHE A 654 -52.04 36.00 -10.35
CA PHE A 654 -52.41 36.94 -11.39
C PHE A 654 -53.48 36.32 -12.29
N ASN A 655 -54.22 37.14 -13.02
CA ASN A 655 -55.17 36.67 -14.04
C ASN A 655 -54.56 35.72 -15.08
N GLU A 656 -53.24 35.82 -15.31
CA GLU A 656 -52.50 35.03 -16.30
C GLU A 656 -51.90 33.74 -15.72
N GLY A 657 -51.92 33.55 -14.40
CA GLY A 657 -51.35 32.38 -13.73
C GLY A 657 -50.77 32.67 -12.35
N THR A 658 -50.03 31.69 -11.84
CA THR A 658 -49.34 31.79 -10.55
C THR A 658 -47.84 31.87 -10.74
N SER A 659 -47.15 32.53 -9.82
CA SER A 659 -45.70 32.63 -9.81
C SER A 659 -45.13 32.49 -8.41
N TYR A 660 -43.94 31.92 -8.28
CA TYR A 660 -43.20 31.93 -7.03
C TYR A 660 -41.69 31.96 -7.26
N ASN A 661 -40.98 32.44 -6.24
CA ASN A 661 -39.56 32.25 -6.03
C ASN A 661 -39.38 31.68 -4.61
N ALA A 662 -38.69 30.54 -4.50
CA ALA A 662 -38.43 29.91 -3.22
C ALA A 662 -37.06 29.25 -3.18
N GLN A 663 -36.40 29.36 -2.03
CA GLN A 663 -35.26 28.56 -1.65
C GLN A 663 -35.76 27.21 -1.14
N VAL A 664 -35.33 26.12 -1.77
CA VAL A 664 -35.69 24.75 -1.37
C VAL A 664 -34.45 24.07 -0.80
N ILE A 665 -34.56 23.60 0.44
CA ILE A 665 -33.45 22.99 1.18
C ILE A 665 -33.69 21.48 1.26
N PHE A 666 -32.75 20.71 0.74
CA PHE A 666 -32.70 19.26 0.86
C PHE A 666 -31.78 18.86 2.02
N GLY A 667 -31.95 17.63 2.51
CA GLY A 667 -31.01 17.06 3.47
C GLY A 667 -29.76 16.56 2.77
N ASP A 668 -28.75 16.21 3.56
CA ASP A 668 -27.58 15.51 3.03
C ASP A 668 -28.03 14.27 2.26
N PHE A 669 -27.50 14.12 1.03
CA PHE A 669 -27.78 12.94 0.23
C PHE A 669 -27.30 11.65 0.93
N GLU A 670 -26.23 11.78 1.72
CA GLU A 670 -25.64 10.68 2.47
C GLU A 670 -26.01 10.74 3.95
N THR A 671 -26.12 9.57 4.56
CA THR A 671 -26.36 9.39 6.01
C THR A 671 -25.47 8.28 6.53
N ALA A 672 -25.34 8.16 7.86
CA ALA A 672 -24.58 7.07 8.47
C ALA A 672 -25.09 5.66 8.07
N GLN A 673 -26.36 5.54 7.64
CA GLN A 673 -26.97 4.29 7.19
C GLN A 673 -26.97 4.11 5.66
N ASN A 674 -26.83 5.19 4.90
CA ASN A 674 -26.87 5.20 3.44
C ASN A 674 -25.85 6.20 2.88
N PHE A 675 -24.66 5.72 2.52
CA PHE A 675 -23.56 6.50 1.94
C PHE A 675 -22.90 5.66 0.84
N VAL A 676 -22.12 6.30 -0.04
CA VAL A 676 -21.40 5.58 -1.10
C VAL A 676 -20.30 4.70 -0.52
N LYS A 677 -20.33 3.41 -0.84
CA LYS A 677 -19.28 2.46 -0.47
C LYS A 677 -18.33 2.31 -1.66
N ALA A 678 -17.45 3.29 -1.80
CA ALA A 678 -16.47 3.33 -2.88
C ALA A 678 -15.12 2.77 -2.44
N GLU A 679 -14.49 2.04 -3.36
CA GLU A 679 -13.09 1.64 -3.30
C GLU A 679 -12.38 2.23 -4.52
N VAL A 680 -11.32 3.00 -4.29
CA VAL A 680 -10.49 3.62 -5.32
C VAL A 680 -9.15 2.91 -5.30
N THR A 681 -8.69 2.42 -6.45
CA THR A 681 -7.36 1.85 -6.63
C THR A 681 -6.60 2.65 -7.69
N ALA A 682 -5.40 3.11 -7.36
CA ALA A 682 -4.47 3.73 -8.29
C ALA A 682 -3.20 2.89 -8.36
N VAL A 683 -2.76 2.58 -9.57
CA VAL A 683 -1.50 1.88 -9.85
C VAL A 683 -0.67 2.78 -10.75
N VAL A 684 0.60 2.97 -10.41
CA VAL A 684 1.50 3.84 -11.15
C VAL A 684 2.86 3.17 -11.28
N ASP A 685 3.39 3.13 -12.50
CA ASP A 685 4.76 2.74 -12.78
C ASP A 685 5.62 4.01 -12.75
N LEU A 686 6.53 4.06 -11.80
CA LEU A 686 7.31 5.25 -11.45
C LEU A 686 8.71 5.18 -12.06
N SER A 687 9.13 6.27 -12.70
CA SER A 687 10.46 6.43 -13.28
C SER A 687 11.37 7.24 -12.35
N LEU A 688 11.67 6.69 -11.16
CA LEU A 688 12.47 7.40 -10.15
C LEU A 688 13.97 7.30 -10.44
N THR A 689 14.69 8.43 -10.37
CA THR A 689 16.10 8.61 -10.78
C THR A 689 17.15 7.71 -10.06
N GLU A 690 16.77 6.96 -9.03
CA GLU A 690 17.66 6.00 -8.35
C GLU A 690 16.97 4.65 -8.09
N LEU A 691 15.69 4.53 -8.42
CA LEU A 691 14.86 3.34 -8.22
C LEU A 691 14.04 3.10 -9.50
N PRO A 692 14.69 2.76 -10.63
CA PRO A 692 13.98 2.46 -11.87
C PRO A 692 13.05 1.26 -11.68
N ASP A 693 12.03 1.15 -12.54
CA ASP A 693 11.05 0.05 -12.50
C ASP A 693 10.33 -0.08 -11.13
N SER A 694 10.04 1.07 -10.51
CA SER A 694 9.28 1.12 -9.26
C SER A 694 7.78 1.09 -9.55
N HIS A 695 7.02 0.39 -8.71
CA HIS A 695 5.57 0.27 -8.84
C HIS A 695 4.89 0.73 -7.55
N ALA A 696 3.94 1.65 -7.66
CA ALA A 696 3.12 2.10 -6.54
C ALA A 696 1.66 1.68 -6.73
N VAL A 697 1.04 1.17 -5.67
CA VAL A 697 -0.38 0.85 -5.60
C VAL A 697 -0.99 1.54 -4.40
N LEU A 698 -1.98 2.38 -4.61
CA LEU A 698 -2.79 2.99 -3.56
C LEU A 698 -4.21 2.46 -3.67
N THR A 699 -4.73 1.86 -2.60
CA THR A 699 -6.13 1.47 -2.49
C THR A 699 -6.75 2.23 -1.33
N ALA A 700 -7.85 2.94 -1.55
CA ALA A 700 -8.61 3.65 -0.52
C ALA A 700 -10.07 3.20 -0.55
N LYS A 701 -10.60 2.75 0.59
CA LYS A 701 -11.96 2.25 0.74
C LYS A 701 -12.73 3.07 1.75
N ARG A 702 -13.91 3.57 1.38
CA ARG A 702 -14.83 4.23 2.32
C ARG A 702 -15.66 3.18 3.06
N VAL A 703 -15.45 3.07 4.37
CA VAL A 703 -16.09 2.05 5.23
C VAL A 703 -17.20 2.60 6.13
N GLY A 704 -17.32 3.93 6.21
CA GLY A 704 -18.38 4.66 6.90
C GLY A 704 -18.53 6.07 6.33
N LEU A 705 -19.54 6.82 6.79
CA LEU A 705 -19.83 8.17 6.29
C LEU A 705 -18.58 9.08 6.33
N GLU A 706 -17.88 9.10 7.46
CA GLU A 706 -16.66 9.91 7.65
C GLU A 706 -15.41 9.05 7.82
N THR A 707 -15.48 7.74 7.64
CA THR A 707 -14.39 6.79 7.94
C THR A 707 -13.96 6.00 6.71
N GLY A 708 -12.65 5.84 6.55
CA GLY A 708 -12.06 5.05 5.47
C GLY A 708 -10.86 4.23 5.92
N GLU A 709 -10.45 3.32 5.05
CA GLU A 709 -9.22 2.54 5.12
C GLU A 709 -8.39 2.86 3.88
N ALA A 710 -7.07 2.96 4.01
CA ALA A 710 -6.18 3.11 2.87
C ALA A 710 -4.99 2.17 3.00
N THR A 711 -4.58 1.57 1.89
CA THR A 711 -3.36 0.79 1.79
C THR A 711 -2.51 1.35 0.67
N PHE A 712 -1.29 1.74 0.99
CA PHE A 712 -0.26 2.12 0.03
C PHE A 712 0.77 1.00 -0.06
N THR A 713 1.14 0.58 -1.25
CA THR A 713 2.17 -0.42 -1.49
C THR A 713 3.15 0.11 -2.51
N PHE A 714 4.42 0.21 -2.13
CA PHE A 714 5.53 0.57 -3.00
C PHE A 714 6.41 -0.65 -3.21
N THR A 715 6.72 -0.97 -4.47
CA THR A 715 7.50 -2.14 -4.85
C THR A 715 8.65 -1.73 -5.75
N HIS A 716 9.85 -2.22 -5.45
CA HIS A 716 11.05 -2.04 -6.26
C HIS A 716 11.95 -3.27 -6.07
N ASP A 717 12.53 -3.82 -7.14
CA ASP A 717 13.38 -5.02 -7.08
C ASP A 717 12.73 -6.25 -6.38
N ASN A 718 11.40 -6.42 -6.52
CA ASN A 718 10.59 -7.41 -5.80
C ASN A 718 10.62 -7.26 -4.26
N ARG A 719 11.11 -6.14 -3.72
CA ARG A 719 10.94 -5.73 -2.32
C ARG A 719 9.68 -4.89 -2.24
N SER A 720 8.90 -5.07 -1.17
CA SER A 720 7.62 -4.38 -1.03
C SER A 720 7.50 -3.73 0.35
N LEU A 721 7.12 -2.45 0.35
CA LEU A 721 6.73 -1.66 1.50
C LEU A 721 5.23 -1.43 1.38
N SER A 722 4.46 -1.96 2.31
CA SER A 722 3.03 -1.74 2.39
C SER A 722 2.67 -1.02 3.68
N ALA A 723 1.85 0.02 3.61
CA ALA A 723 1.35 0.77 4.74
C ALA A 723 -0.18 0.79 4.68
N THR A 724 -0.83 0.27 5.71
CA THR A 724 -2.28 0.28 5.87
C THR A 724 -2.66 1.23 7.00
N ILE A 725 -3.54 2.16 6.69
CA ILE A 725 -4.15 3.10 7.62
C ILE A 725 -5.62 2.68 7.79
N ASN A 726 -6.02 2.41 9.03
CA ASN A 726 -7.41 2.18 9.37
C ASN A 726 -7.99 3.43 10.05
N ASN A 727 -9.26 3.73 9.78
CA ASN A 727 -9.99 4.86 10.36
C ASN A 727 -9.40 6.25 10.05
N LEU A 728 -9.38 6.61 8.76
CA LEU A 728 -8.97 7.94 8.25
C LEU A 728 -9.75 9.14 8.83
N SER A 729 -10.74 8.92 9.70
CA SER A 729 -11.61 9.94 10.29
C SER A 729 -11.07 10.58 11.58
N SER A 730 -9.98 10.05 12.13
CA SER A 730 -9.50 10.41 13.46
C SER A 730 -8.08 10.95 13.41
N ASP A 731 -7.79 11.96 14.23
CA ASP A 731 -6.47 12.57 14.45
C ASP A 731 -5.40 11.55 14.92
N ARG A 732 -5.79 10.28 15.12
CA ARG A 732 -4.99 9.15 15.60
C ARG A 732 -5.19 7.94 14.69
N ALA A 733 -4.72 8.05 13.45
CA ALA A 733 -4.71 6.94 12.50
C ALA A 733 -3.96 5.73 13.08
N LEU A 734 -4.62 4.57 13.14
CA LEU A 734 -3.99 3.29 13.51
C LEU A 734 -3.34 2.71 12.25
N GLY A 735 -2.01 2.75 12.22
CA GLY A 735 -1.21 2.33 11.07
C GLY A 735 -0.54 0.96 11.29
N THR A 736 -0.60 0.10 10.28
CA THR A 736 0.28 -1.08 10.16
C THR A 736 1.20 -0.85 8.97
N VAL A 737 2.51 -0.96 9.17
CA VAL A 737 3.52 -0.93 8.09
C VAL A 737 4.14 -2.31 7.99
N ILE A 738 4.24 -2.83 6.78
CA ILE A 738 4.80 -4.14 6.47
C ILE A 738 5.92 -3.95 5.45
N PHE A 739 7.14 -4.34 5.81
CA PHE A 739 8.25 -4.49 4.87
C PHE A 739 8.43 -5.97 4.55
N SER A 740 8.60 -6.31 3.27
CA SER A 740 8.83 -7.70 2.85
C SER A 740 9.83 -7.81 1.71
N ASN A 741 10.43 -8.99 1.57
CA ASN A 741 11.40 -9.26 0.51
C ASN A 741 11.18 -10.66 -0.13
N PRO A 742 11.84 -10.94 -1.28
CA PRO A 742 11.69 -12.21 -2.01
C PRO A 742 12.16 -13.45 -1.25
N ALA A 743 12.92 -13.29 -0.16
CA ALA A 743 13.36 -14.39 0.69
C ALA A 743 12.23 -14.90 1.63
N GLY A 744 11.02 -14.33 1.51
CA GLY A 744 9.86 -14.71 2.32
C GLY A 744 9.86 -14.06 3.71
N ALA A 745 10.73 -13.09 3.95
CA ALA A 745 10.77 -12.35 5.20
C ALA A 745 9.76 -11.21 5.20
N ALA A 746 9.14 -10.96 6.36
CA ALA A 746 8.22 -9.85 6.58
C ALA A 746 8.43 -9.22 7.98
N LEU A 747 8.56 -7.91 8.02
CA LEU A 747 8.64 -7.06 9.21
C LEU A 747 7.32 -6.29 9.31
N THR A 748 6.49 -6.62 10.29
CA THR A 748 5.22 -5.93 10.56
C THR A 748 5.39 -5.01 11.76
N ILE A 749 5.16 -3.71 11.57
CA ILE A 749 5.18 -2.66 12.58
C ILE A 749 3.75 -2.16 12.75
N LYS A 750 3.31 -2.02 14.00
CA LYS A 750 2.01 -1.48 14.37
C LYS A 750 2.19 -0.31 15.32
N LEU A 751 1.51 0.79 15.01
CA LEU A 751 1.44 1.96 15.87
C LEU A 751 0.02 2.09 16.42
N VAL A 752 -0.13 1.99 17.74
CA VAL A 752 -1.40 2.12 18.43
C VAL A 752 -1.21 3.09 19.59
N GLU A 753 -1.89 4.24 19.57
CA GLU A 753 -1.83 5.24 20.66
C GLU A 753 -0.38 5.57 21.10
N ASP A 754 0.50 5.84 20.13
CA ASP A 754 1.93 6.12 20.33
C ASP A 754 2.77 4.94 20.85
N GLN A 755 2.17 3.75 21.01
CA GLN A 755 2.89 2.51 21.32
C GLN A 755 3.27 1.74 20.05
N LEU A 756 4.56 1.45 19.92
CA LEU A 756 5.10 0.68 18.81
C LEU A 756 5.21 -0.80 19.21
N SER A 757 4.60 -1.66 18.39
CA SER A 757 4.69 -3.11 18.54
C SER A 757 4.84 -3.77 17.17
N GLY A 758 5.21 -5.05 17.13
CA GLY A 758 5.38 -5.70 15.84
C GLY A 758 5.96 -7.10 15.91
N LYS A 759 6.14 -7.69 14.73
CA LYS A 759 6.70 -9.04 14.57
C LYS A 759 7.55 -9.13 13.32
N LEU A 760 8.51 -10.06 13.34
CA LEU A 760 9.27 -10.48 12.18
C LEU A 760 8.95 -11.93 11.89
N GLU A 761 8.69 -12.24 10.63
CA GLU A 761 8.37 -13.57 10.16
C GLU A 761 9.23 -13.93 8.94
N VAL A 762 9.56 -15.21 8.78
CA VAL A 762 10.17 -15.77 7.56
C VAL A 762 9.37 -16.97 7.13
N ASN A 763 8.83 -16.94 5.92
CA ASN A 763 7.90 -17.94 5.38
C ASN A 763 6.70 -18.20 6.32
N GLY A 764 6.22 -17.13 6.98
CA GLY A 764 5.12 -17.18 7.96
C GLY A 764 5.51 -17.69 9.36
N ASN A 765 6.78 -18.05 9.60
CA ASN A 765 7.24 -18.45 10.93
C ASN A 765 7.76 -17.25 11.72
N PRO A 766 7.34 -17.03 12.97
CA PRO A 766 7.84 -15.93 13.79
C PRO A 766 9.31 -16.13 14.18
N VAL A 767 10.13 -15.12 13.90
CA VAL A 767 11.58 -15.09 14.13
C VAL A 767 12.05 -13.84 14.87
N GLY A 768 11.15 -12.91 15.18
CA GLY A 768 11.42 -11.78 16.06
C GLY A 768 10.15 -11.04 16.47
N GLN A 769 10.26 -10.22 17.51
CA GLN A 769 9.20 -9.36 18.02
C GLN A 769 9.72 -7.96 18.23
N ILE A 770 8.85 -6.98 18.04
CA ILE A 770 9.15 -5.57 18.31
C ILE A 770 8.41 -5.15 19.56
N GLU A 771 9.15 -4.61 20.52
CA GLU A 771 8.65 -4.14 21.80
C GLU A 771 9.15 -2.71 22.02
N GLN A 772 8.30 -1.86 22.59
CA GLN A 772 8.72 -0.57 23.10
C GLN A 772 9.03 -0.69 24.59
N THR A 773 10.20 -0.22 25.00
CA THR A 773 10.62 -0.19 26.39
C THR A 773 9.95 0.95 27.16
N ASP A 774 9.98 0.90 28.50
CA ASP A 774 9.37 1.94 29.36
C ASP A 774 9.92 3.36 29.14
N ASN A 775 11.12 3.48 28.58
CA ASN A 775 11.75 4.75 28.20
C ASN A 775 11.50 5.15 26.74
N GLY A 776 10.59 4.46 26.04
CA GLY A 776 10.13 4.79 24.69
C GLY A 776 10.99 4.26 23.54
N LEU A 777 12.04 3.47 23.80
CA LEU A 777 12.88 2.88 22.75
C LEU A 777 12.21 1.65 22.14
N ALA A 778 12.12 1.60 20.83
CA ALA A 778 11.69 0.40 20.12
C ALA A 778 12.88 -0.56 19.94
N ILE A 779 12.73 -1.79 20.43
CA ILE A 779 13.72 -2.87 20.31
C ILE A 779 13.14 -4.04 19.52
N ILE A 780 13.98 -4.66 18.71
CA ILE A 780 13.70 -5.94 18.07
C ILE A 780 14.38 -7.03 18.89
N ARG A 781 13.58 -7.96 19.40
CA ARG A 781 14.03 -9.19 20.05
C ARG A 781 13.93 -10.33 19.05
N TYR A 782 15.07 -10.82 18.60
CA TYR A 782 15.11 -11.97 17.70
C TYR A 782 14.88 -13.27 18.45
N ALA A 783 14.38 -14.25 17.71
CA ALA A 783 14.22 -15.60 18.21
C ALA A 783 15.54 -16.10 18.79
N ASP A 784 16.70 -15.89 18.14
CA ASP A 784 18.04 -16.34 18.62
C ASP A 784 18.57 -15.65 19.90
N GLY A 785 17.77 -14.80 20.55
CA GLY A 785 18.11 -14.07 21.77
C GLY A 785 18.92 -12.80 21.52
N THR A 786 19.30 -12.50 20.28
CA THR A 786 19.92 -11.22 19.95
C THR A 786 18.90 -10.08 19.98
N LEU A 787 19.40 -8.89 20.24
CA LEU A 787 18.62 -7.67 20.35
C LEU A 787 19.24 -6.61 19.44
N GLU A 788 18.41 -5.85 18.75
CA GLU A 788 18.81 -4.61 18.10
C GLU A 788 17.77 -3.51 18.32
N SER A 789 18.21 -2.26 18.22
CA SER A 789 17.30 -1.10 18.23
C SER A 789 16.56 -1.02 16.90
N LEU A 790 15.28 -0.69 16.88
CA LEU A 790 14.55 -0.42 15.64
C LEU A 790 14.88 0.98 15.06
N GLN A 791 15.40 1.90 15.88
CA GLN A 791 15.81 3.24 15.45
C GLN A 791 16.83 3.23 14.32
#